data_AF-A0A7V3QFN8-F1
#
_entry.id   AF-A0A7V3QFN8-F1
#
_cell.length_a   1.000
_cell.length_b   1.000
_cell.length_c   1.000
_cell.angle_alpha   90.00
_cell.angle_beta   90.00
_cell.angle_gamma   90.00
#
_symmetry.space_group_name_H-M   'P 1'
#
loop_
_entity.id
_entity.type
_entity.pdbx_description
1 polymer ?
#
loop_
_entity_poly.entity_id
_entity_poly.type
_entity_poly.pdbx_seq_one_letter_code
_entity_poly.pdbx_strand_id
1 'polypeptide(L)'
;MTALPILAASTGKEVLLRLTPVDFVIIVIYFAAVLLIGFYLKKYAKTGEDFFLAGRQMTAWIAGLSFISANLSSLETMGWSAMAYQYGMLGAHAYLIGAIPAILFLAIVMMPFYYVSRTHSVPGYLKLRYGEGPRLIAGITFSFMTVMVSGASMFAMAKILKLLLGWSEDVSIWVSSLTVAIYVALGGLRSALFNEVLQYFLIWAGSLLIPILGLIHVGGWNALMRKIQENVPIIHPSVGNADFTSLWRNLGSFDTNPMGIDWFGMVFGLGVAVSFGYWCTDFLQVQRVIVAKDLRSAQNGTIIGAFLKMMVPLIVTIPGLLGLAVLTNPDGSLMVLVPESDPRARITHNTFNEVLPLLMSQYLGPGLLGLGVTAMIAGFMSGMAGNVSAFATVWTYDVYQPIFKKSAPDQHYLFVGRLCSILGILLSIGTAYTLRYFSNILEYLQVLVFFFIVPLFGVIIVGMLWKRATPAGGFWGFLSAILVSIGMWVYVHTFPDGYMPAPKITIKEGTTVQVEKSENGTIWRVTIQKGELEAVNVPQIKEFGTLQTELQIPPTVTLRTNVHKVQILAPSVSDMVSGKTLKFGIEGAELVLKEGVTVRSKTVVQKFNPANFNPKHAKVVARSEKAKPMAINMYSAWWSFLVSVTVTIGVSLFTRPKPESELRNLVLGLTQIPDEGPCPWYKKPGLWAAICAAVLIAINIIFW
;
A
#
# COMPACT_ATOMS: atom_id res chain seq x y z
N MET A 1 -23.60 -9.37 33.36
CA MET A 1 -22.16 -9.03 33.42
C MET A 1 -21.95 -7.80 32.57
N THR A 2 -21.53 -6.72 33.22
CA THR A 2 -21.43 -5.35 32.72
C THR A 2 -20.34 -5.22 31.65
N ALA A 3 -20.68 -4.53 30.55
CA ALA A 3 -19.78 -4.20 29.47
C ALA A 3 -18.54 -3.45 29.99
N LEU A 4 -17.35 -3.88 29.55
CA LEU A 4 -16.08 -3.22 29.86
C LEU A 4 -16.07 -1.76 29.38
N PRO A 5 -15.37 -0.83 30.08
CA PRO A 5 -15.35 0.61 29.77
C PRO A 5 -14.83 0.99 28.37
N ILE A 6 -14.25 0.04 27.65
CA ILE A 6 -13.73 0.20 26.28
C ILE A 6 -14.86 0.36 25.24
N LEU A 7 -16.11 0.04 25.61
CA LEU A 7 -17.30 0.24 24.76
C LEU A 7 -17.86 1.68 24.78
N ALA A 8 -17.38 2.57 25.68
CA ALA A 8 -17.88 3.94 25.79
C ALA A 8 -17.46 4.87 24.63
N ALA A 9 -16.57 4.41 23.73
CA ALA A 9 -16.16 5.16 22.54
C ALA A 9 -17.03 4.88 21.29
N SER A 10 -18.08 4.07 21.40
CA SER A 10 -18.99 3.85 20.27
C SER A 10 -19.83 5.11 20.05
N THR A 11 -19.45 5.95 19.08
CA THR A 11 -20.43 6.84 18.44
C THR A 11 -21.52 5.93 17.89
N GLY A 12 -22.81 6.15 18.18
CA GLY A 12 -23.95 5.25 17.86
C GLY A 12 -24.20 4.97 16.37
N LYS A 13 -23.17 4.57 15.63
CA LYS A 13 -23.16 4.11 14.24
C LYS A 13 -23.17 2.58 14.25
N GLU A 14 -23.92 1.98 13.34
CA GLU A 14 -23.97 0.53 13.19
C GLU A 14 -22.58 -0.05 12.94
N VAL A 15 -22.19 -1.01 13.79
CA VAL A 15 -20.98 -1.80 13.64
C VAL A 15 -21.21 -2.83 12.53
N LEU A 16 -20.39 -2.78 11.48
CA LEU A 16 -20.48 -3.66 10.31
C LEU A 16 -20.11 -5.12 10.62
N LEU A 17 -19.20 -5.33 11.59
CA LEU A 17 -18.74 -6.66 12.01
C LEU A 17 -19.09 -6.93 13.47
N ARG A 18 -20.13 -7.73 13.72
CA ARG A 18 -20.53 -8.09 15.09
C ARG A 18 -19.73 -9.30 15.58
N LEU A 19 -18.78 -9.04 16.48
CA LEU A 19 -18.00 -10.10 17.14
C LEU A 19 -18.82 -10.80 18.22
N THR A 20 -18.84 -12.13 18.19
CA THR A 20 -19.38 -12.99 19.24
C THR A 20 -18.35 -13.23 20.34
N PRO A 21 -18.75 -13.74 21.52
CA PRO A 21 -17.80 -14.08 22.59
C PRO A 21 -16.70 -15.05 22.14
N VAL A 22 -17.01 -15.99 21.25
CA VAL A 22 -16.03 -16.94 20.69
C VAL A 22 -14.95 -16.20 19.89
N ASP A 23 -15.34 -15.19 19.12
CA ASP A 23 -14.40 -14.37 18.34
C ASP A 23 -13.42 -13.63 19.26
N PHE A 24 -13.92 -13.06 20.36
CA PHE A 24 -13.09 -12.40 21.35
C PHE A 24 -12.12 -13.36 22.03
N VAL A 25 -12.54 -14.59 22.35
CA VAL A 25 -11.66 -15.61 22.94
C VAL A 25 -10.50 -15.92 22.00
N ILE A 26 -10.73 -16.06 20.70
CA ILE A 26 -9.67 -16.30 19.71
C ILE A 26 -8.66 -15.14 19.68
N ILE A 27 -9.15 -13.90 19.68
CA ILE A 27 -8.29 -12.70 19.71
C ILE A 27 -7.44 -12.67 20.99
N VAL A 28 -8.05 -12.97 22.15
CA VAL A 28 -7.34 -13.01 23.44
C VAL A 28 -6.28 -14.10 23.46
N ILE A 29 -6.59 -15.31 22.97
CA ILE A 29 -5.63 -16.42 22.85
C ILE A 29 -4.44 -16.01 21.97
N TYR A 30 -4.69 -15.32 20.85
CA TYR A 30 -3.64 -14.81 19.98
C TYR A 30 -2.71 -13.82 20.72
N PHE A 31 -3.28 -12.82 21.40
CA PHE A 31 -2.45 -11.87 22.17
C PHE A 31 -1.67 -12.56 23.28
N ALA A 32 -2.28 -13.51 23.99
CA ALA A 32 -1.60 -14.32 25.00
C ALA A 32 -0.42 -15.10 24.39
N ALA A 33 -0.62 -15.77 23.25
CA ALA A 33 0.43 -16.51 22.57
C ALA A 33 1.62 -15.61 22.16
N VAL A 34 1.34 -14.46 21.56
CA VAL A 34 2.36 -13.47 21.14
C VAL A 34 3.17 -12.96 22.33
N LEU A 35 2.50 -12.62 23.45
CA LEU A 35 3.15 -12.15 24.66
C LEU A 35 3.98 -13.25 25.34
N LEU A 36 3.47 -14.48 25.39
CA LEU A 36 4.17 -15.64 25.96
C LEU A 36 5.44 -15.97 25.17
N ILE A 37 5.36 -15.99 23.84
CA ILE A 37 6.52 -16.19 22.96
C ILE A 37 7.57 -15.10 23.21
N GLY A 38 7.14 -13.84 23.27
CA GLY A 38 8.07 -12.72 23.49
C GLY A 38 8.75 -12.77 24.85
N PHE A 39 7.99 -13.05 25.91
CA PHE A 39 8.55 -13.20 27.26
C PHE A 39 9.53 -14.37 27.33
N TYR A 40 9.19 -15.53 26.74
CA TYR A 40 10.05 -16.70 26.70
C TYR A 40 11.36 -16.44 25.94
N LEU A 41 11.30 -15.71 24.83
CA LEU A 41 12.47 -15.47 23.97
C LEU A 41 13.39 -14.36 24.47
N LYS A 42 12.90 -13.44 25.32
CA LYS A 42 13.69 -12.36 25.92
C LYS A 42 14.99 -12.83 26.56
N LYS A 43 15.01 -14.03 27.17
CA LYS A 43 16.20 -14.61 27.83
C LYS A 43 17.36 -14.92 26.86
N TYR A 44 17.10 -14.94 25.55
CA TYR A 44 18.10 -15.26 24.51
C TYR A 44 18.59 -14.03 23.71
N ALA A 45 18.18 -12.80 24.05
CA ALA A 45 18.63 -11.57 23.40
C ALA A 45 19.59 -10.78 24.30
N LYS A 46 20.88 -11.17 24.31
CA LYS A 46 21.87 -10.62 25.26
C LYS A 46 22.86 -9.62 24.64
N THR A 47 23.01 -9.62 23.31
CA THR A 47 23.97 -8.76 22.58
C THR A 47 23.28 -7.94 21.47
N GLY A 48 23.97 -6.92 20.93
CA GLY A 48 23.50 -6.18 19.75
C GLY A 48 23.34 -7.07 18.51
N GLU A 49 24.21 -8.04 18.31
CA GLU A 49 24.11 -9.02 17.21
C GLU A 49 22.90 -9.96 17.37
N ASP A 50 22.61 -10.40 18.60
CA ASP A 50 21.37 -11.13 18.89
C ASP A 50 20.13 -10.26 18.65
N PHE A 51 20.22 -8.96 18.96
CA PHE A 51 19.13 -8.01 18.85
C PHE A 51 18.89 -7.52 17.42
N PHE A 52 19.89 -7.42 16.54
CA PHE A 52 19.73 -6.89 15.18
C PHE A 52 19.86 -7.94 14.07
N LEU A 53 20.53 -9.08 14.31
CA LEU A 53 20.83 -10.10 13.30
C LEU A 53 20.39 -11.52 13.68
N ALA A 54 19.74 -11.70 14.82
CA ALA A 54 19.32 -13.00 15.34
C ALA A 54 20.44 -14.07 15.35
N GLY A 55 21.70 -13.63 15.52
CA GLY A 55 22.88 -14.49 15.59
C GLY A 55 23.28 -15.20 14.30
N ARG A 56 22.68 -14.88 13.13
CA ARG A 56 22.98 -15.49 11.82
C ARG A 56 22.89 -17.04 11.76
N GLN A 57 21.92 -17.64 12.46
CA GLN A 57 21.78 -19.10 12.52
C GLN A 57 20.57 -19.64 11.75
N MET A 58 19.93 -18.82 10.91
CA MET A 58 18.65 -19.19 10.30
C MET A 58 18.82 -20.22 9.17
N THR A 59 17.96 -21.24 9.16
CA THR A 59 17.86 -22.20 8.05
C THR A 59 17.10 -21.59 6.87
N ALA A 60 17.23 -22.18 5.67
CA ALA A 60 16.55 -21.69 4.47
C ALA A 60 15.02 -21.52 4.66
N TRP A 61 14.35 -22.49 5.29
CA TRP A 61 12.90 -22.43 5.52
C TRP A 61 12.50 -21.29 6.46
N ILE A 62 13.21 -21.12 7.57
CA ILE A 62 12.91 -20.04 8.53
C ILE A 62 13.20 -18.68 7.88
N ALA A 63 14.32 -18.56 7.16
CA ALA A 63 14.65 -17.35 6.42
C ALA A 63 13.59 -17.01 5.36
N GLY A 64 13.13 -18.00 4.59
CA GLY A 64 12.09 -17.81 3.56
C GLY A 64 10.72 -17.45 4.12
N LEU A 65 10.30 -18.10 5.21
CA LEU A 65 9.05 -17.75 5.90
C LEU A 65 9.12 -16.35 6.50
N SER A 66 10.23 -16.00 7.14
CA SER A 66 10.44 -14.66 7.69
C SER A 66 10.48 -13.59 6.59
N PHE A 67 11.13 -13.87 5.46
CA PHE A 67 11.18 -12.99 4.29
C PHE A 67 9.79 -12.64 3.77
N ILE A 68 8.89 -13.62 3.63
CA ILE A 68 7.53 -13.36 3.16
C ILE A 68 6.64 -12.79 4.26
N SER A 69 6.80 -13.24 5.50
CA SER A 69 6.04 -12.72 6.63
C SER A 69 6.30 -11.23 6.89
N ALA A 70 7.52 -10.76 6.69
CA ALA A 70 7.88 -9.36 6.85
C ALA A 70 7.16 -8.45 5.83
N ASN A 71 6.78 -8.99 4.67
CA ASN A 71 5.96 -8.29 3.69
C ASN A 71 4.45 -8.47 3.91
N LEU A 72 4.03 -9.65 4.37
CA LEU A 72 2.62 -10.03 4.51
C LEU A 72 1.97 -9.31 5.71
N SER A 73 1.41 -8.13 5.43
CA SER A 73 0.80 -7.23 6.40
C SER A 73 -0.71 -7.05 6.19
N SER A 74 -1.38 -6.35 7.11
CA SER A 74 -2.76 -5.90 6.93
C SER A 74 -2.89 -4.99 5.70
N LEU A 75 -1.87 -4.18 5.48
CA LEU A 75 -1.74 -3.29 4.33
C LEU A 75 -1.63 -4.08 3.02
N GLU A 76 -0.87 -5.18 3.02
CA GLU A 76 -0.74 -6.07 1.85
C GLU A 76 -2.11 -6.71 1.53
N THR A 77 -2.77 -7.29 2.54
CA THR A 77 -4.03 -8.01 2.33
C THR A 77 -5.19 -7.10 1.92
N MET A 78 -5.43 -6.01 2.66
CA MET A 78 -6.49 -5.06 2.32
C MET A 78 -6.20 -4.32 1.01
N GLY A 79 -4.96 -3.89 0.86
CA GLY A 79 -4.57 -3.00 -0.19
C GLY A 79 -4.50 -3.66 -1.56
N TRP A 80 -4.02 -4.90 -1.66
CA TRP A 80 -4.07 -5.63 -2.93
C TRP A 80 -5.45 -6.19 -3.25
N SER A 81 -6.29 -6.45 -2.24
CA SER A 81 -7.72 -6.70 -2.48
C SER A 81 -8.41 -5.46 -3.06
N ALA A 82 -8.11 -4.27 -2.52
CA ALA A 82 -8.59 -3.01 -3.06
C ALA A 82 -8.13 -2.78 -4.50
N MET A 83 -6.87 -3.09 -4.80
CA MET A 83 -6.32 -3.02 -6.16
C MET A 83 -7.02 -3.97 -7.13
N ALA A 84 -7.31 -5.20 -6.71
CA ALA A 84 -8.01 -6.17 -7.55
C ALA A 84 -9.50 -5.81 -7.74
N TYR A 85 -10.14 -5.18 -6.76
CA TYR A 85 -11.47 -4.60 -6.95
C TYR A 85 -11.41 -3.44 -7.97
N GLN A 86 -10.43 -2.54 -7.83
CA GLN A 86 -10.33 -1.34 -8.66
C GLN A 86 -9.88 -1.62 -10.10
N TYR A 87 -8.99 -2.60 -10.30
CA TYR A 87 -8.32 -2.85 -11.58
C TYR A 87 -8.41 -4.30 -12.08
N GLY A 88 -9.19 -5.15 -11.41
CA GLY A 88 -9.37 -6.54 -11.80
C GLY A 88 -8.08 -7.38 -11.70
N MET A 89 -7.94 -8.32 -12.63
CA MET A 89 -6.80 -9.24 -12.72
C MET A 89 -5.46 -8.53 -12.90
N LEU A 90 -5.44 -7.28 -13.36
CA LEU A 90 -4.20 -6.52 -13.46
C LEU A 90 -3.46 -6.41 -12.11
N GLY A 91 -4.18 -6.41 -10.99
CA GLY A 91 -3.57 -6.39 -9.66
C GLY A 91 -2.64 -7.58 -9.39
N ALA A 92 -2.84 -8.73 -10.04
CA ALA A 92 -1.99 -9.90 -9.89
C ALA A 92 -0.57 -9.69 -10.47
N HIS A 93 -0.37 -8.77 -11.41
CA HIS A 93 0.96 -8.51 -11.98
C HIS A 93 1.98 -8.08 -10.94
N ALA A 94 1.55 -7.43 -9.86
CA ALA A 94 2.46 -7.04 -8.78
C ALA A 94 3.17 -8.24 -8.13
N TYR A 95 2.55 -9.41 -8.20
CA TYR A 95 3.14 -10.66 -7.76
C TYR A 95 3.87 -11.34 -8.90
N LEU A 96 3.16 -11.61 -9.99
CA LEU A 96 3.64 -12.47 -11.07
C LEU A 96 4.82 -11.85 -11.82
N ILE A 97 4.67 -10.63 -12.34
CA ILE A 97 5.73 -9.96 -13.10
C ILE A 97 6.56 -9.04 -12.21
N GLY A 98 5.96 -8.49 -11.16
CA GLY A 98 6.64 -7.69 -10.17
C GLY A 98 7.52 -8.51 -9.25
N ALA A 99 6.91 -9.18 -8.27
CA ALA A 99 7.64 -9.80 -7.18
C ALA A 99 8.51 -11.00 -7.58
N ILE A 100 7.96 -11.98 -8.31
CA ILE A 100 8.66 -13.25 -8.51
C ILE A 100 10.00 -13.08 -9.26
N PRO A 101 10.07 -12.40 -10.41
CA PRO A 101 11.34 -12.19 -11.12
C PRO A 101 12.36 -11.42 -10.27
N ALA A 102 11.90 -10.40 -9.53
CA ALA A 102 12.75 -9.60 -8.66
C ALA A 102 13.34 -10.43 -7.50
N ILE A 103 12.52 -11.26 -6.84
CA ILE A 103 12.98 -12.13 -5.74
C ILE A 103 13.94 -13.20 -6.26
N LEU A 104 13.69 -13.79 -7.44
CA LEU A 104 14.62 -14.74 -8.04
C LEU A 104 15.94 -14.07 -8.44
N PHE A 105 15.88 -12.84 -8.96
CA PHE A 105 17.07 -12.03 -9.24
C PHE A 105 17.87 -11.72 -7.97
N LEU A 106 17.18 -11.33 -6.89
CA LEU A 106 17.79 -11.15 -5.58
C LEU A 106 18.51 -12.43 -5.14
N ALA A 107 17.83 -13.58 -5.18
CA ALA A 107 18.37 -14.85 -4.73
C ALA A 107 19.61 -15.29 -5.50
N ILE A 108 19.60 -15.20 -6.83
CA ILE A 108 20.66 -15.74 -7.67
C ILE A 108 21.79 -14.74 -7.87
N VAL A 109 21.47 -13.46 -8.09
CA VAL A 109 22.44 -12.46 -8.49
C VAL A 109 22.92 -11.63 -7.31
N MET A 110 22.03 -11.04 -6.51
CA MET A 110 22.43 -10.04 -5.51
C MET A 110 22.81 -10.62 -4.15
N MET A 111 22.21 -11.73 -3.73
CA MET A 111 22.50 -12.40 -2.45
C MET A 111 23.97 -12.74 -2.25
N PRO A 112 24.71 -13.29 -3.25
CA PRO A 112 26.15 -13.50 -3.12
C PRO A 112 26.92 -12.24 -2.68
N PHE A 113 26.59 -11.07 -3.24
CA PHE A 113 27.26 -9.81 -2.90
C PHE A 113 26.87 -9.31 -1.51
N TYR A 114 25.59 -9.35 -1.16
CA TYR A 114 25.14 -8.93 0.18
C TYR A 114 25.71 -9.82 1.28
N TYR A 115 25.78 -11.13 1.04
CA TYR A 115 26.32 -12.09 2.01
C TYR A 115 27.84 -11.91 2.20
N VAL A 116 28.60 -11.80 1.10
CA VAL A 116 30.08 -11.73 1.16
C VAL A 116 30.58 -10.35 1.62
N SER A 117 29.89 -9.26 1.27
CA SER A 117 30.25 -7.91 1.72
C SER A 117 30.10 -7.71 3.24
N ARG A 118 29.42 -8.64 3.94
CA ARG A 118 29.14 -8.60 5.39
C ARG A 118 28.53 -7.29 5.87
N THR A 119 27.87 -6.55 4.97
CA THR A 119 27.19 -5.32 5.34
C THR A 119 26.05 -5.60 6.32
N HIS A 120 25.85 -4.68 7.27
CA HIS A 120 24.73 -4.74 8.21
C HIS A 120 23.45 -4.13 7.63
N SER A 121 23.54 -3.34 6.56
CA SER A 121 22.41 -2.67 5.91
C SER A 121 22.64 -2.41 4.41
N VAL A 122 21.57 -2.12 3.66
CA VAL A 122 21.68 -1.70 2.25
C VAL A 122 22.43 -0.36 2.13
N PRO A 123 22.18 0.68 2.96
CA PRO A 123 23.04 1.87 3.02
C PRO A 123 24.50 1.55 3.34
N GLY A 124 24.76 0.53 4.18
CA GLY A 124 26.10 0.03 4.46
C GLY A 124 26.85 -0.46 3.21
N TYR A 125 26.15 -1.11 2.26
CA TYR A 125 26.75 -1.47 0.97
C TYR A 125 27.15 -0.23 0.16
N LEU A 126 26.28 0.80 0.10
CA LEU A 126 26.60 2.05 -0.59
C LEU A 126 27.80 2.76 0.01
N LYS A 127 27.98 2.69 1.33
CA LYS A 127 29.17 3.22 2.00
C LYS A 127 30.45 2.59 1.46
N LEU A 128 30.46 1.27 1.38
CA LEU A 128 31.61 0.53 0.89
C LEU A 128 31.85 0.86 -0.60
N ARG A 129 30.78 0.84 -1.41
CA ARG A 129 30.87 1.01 -2.87
C ARG A 129 31.17 2.43 -3.33
N TYR A 130 30.54 3.43 -2.70
CA TYR A 130 30.53 4.82 -3.15
C TYR A 130 30.94 5.83 -2.08
N GLY A 131 30.92 5.46 -0.79
CA GLY A 131 31.31 6.34 0.30
C GLY A 131 30.13 6.98 1.04
N GLU A 132 30.45 8.01 1.82
CA GLU A 132 29.56 8.57 2.84
C GLU A 132 28.32 9.28 2.29
N GLY A 133 28.44 10.01 1.17
CA GLY A 133 27.33 10.76 0.58
C GLY A 133 26.12 9.86 0.23
N PRO A 134 26.30 8.85 -0.64
CA PRO A 134 25.23 7.91 -0.98
C PRO A 134 24.69 7.12 0.21
N ARG A 135 25.55 6.73 1.17
CA ARG A 135 25.09 6.11 2.43
C ARG A 135 24.10 7.03 3.14
N LEU A 136 24.45 8.30 3.32
CA LEU A 136 23.64 9.23 4.09
C LEU A 136 22.29 9.51 3.41
N ILE A 137 22.29 9.71 2.09
CA ILE A 137 21.05 9.88 1.32
C ILE A 137 20.15 8.64 1.52
N ALA A 138 20.72 7.43 1.40
CA ALA A 138 19.96 6.20 1.56
C ALA A 138 19.42 6.05 2.98
N GLY A 139 20.24 6.33 4.00
CA GLY A 139 19.84 6.25 5.40
C GLY A 139 18.69 7.20 5.75
N ILE A 140 18.78 8.47 5.31
CA ILE A 140 17.73 9.48 5.56
C ILE A 140 16.45 9.12 4.81
N THR A 141 16.54 8.83 3.52
CA THR A 141 15.36 8.55 2.67
C THR A 141 14.66 7.26 3.09
N PHE A 142 15.41 6.19 3.40
CA PHE A 142 14.86 4.95 3.94
C PHE A 142 14.18 5.17 5.30
N SER A 143 14.82 5.92 6.19
CA SER A 143 14.25 6.23 7.52
C SER A 143 12.93 6.99 7.38
N PHE A 144 12.90 8.01 6.53
CA PHE A 144 11.69 8.76 6.21
C PHE A 144 10.60 7.84 5.64
N MET A 145 10.91 7.09 4.58
CA MET A 145 10.00 6.15 3.95
C MET A 145 9.39 5.18 4.95
N THR A 146 10.20 4.58 5.83
CA THR A 146 9.75 3.54 6.76
C THR A 146 8.75 4.08 7.79
N VAL A 147 8.94 5.32 8.25
CA VAL A 147 7.95 6.03 9.08
C VAL A 147 6.66 6.29 8.29
N MET A 148 6.78 6.67 7.02
CA MET A 148 5.63 6.90 6.17
C MET A 148 4.80 5.60 5.94
N VAL A 149 5.47 4.47 5.67
CA VAL A 149 4.81 3.16 5.52
C VAL A 149 4.17 2.67 6.83
N SER A 150 4.79 2.98 7.97
CA SER A 150 4.23 2.69 9.30
C SER A 150 2.91 3.45 9.52
N GLY A 151 2.84 4.72 9.13
CA GLY A 151 1.61 5.50 9.20
C GLY A 151 0.49 4.93 8.31
N ALA A 152 0.84 4.42 7.13
CA ALA A 152 -0.12 3.72 6.29
C ALA A 152 -0.67 2.46 6.97
N SER A 153 0.19 1.69 7.63
CA SER A 153 -0.22 0.50 8.38
C SER A 153 -1.15 0.85 9.56
N MET A 154 -0.89 1.95 10.27
CA MET A 154 -1.78 2.48 11.31
C MET A 154 -3.15 2.88 10.76
N PHE A 155 -3.18 3.54 9.60
CA PHE A 155 -4.43 3.88 8.92
C PHE A 155 -5.24 2.63 8.55
N ALA A 156 -4.59 1.60 7.99
CA ALA A 156 -5.24 0.32 7.69
C ALA A 156 -5.85 -0.32 8.95
N MET A 157 -5.11 -0.33 10.06
CA MET A 157 -5.63 -0.85 11.34
C MET A 157 -6.78 0.00 11.90
N ALA A 158 -6.70 1.31 11.77
CA ALA A 158 -7.76 2.20 12.21
C ALA A 158 -9.07 1.94 11.47
N LYS A 159 -8.99 1.62 10.17
CA LYS A 159 -10.14 1.17 9.37
C LYS A 159 -10.75 -0.11 9.92
N ILE A 160 -9.92 -1.11 10.18
CA ILE A 160 -10.37 -2.39 10.73
C ILE A 160 -11.09 -2.19 12.06
N LEU A 161 -10.50 -1.43 13.00
CA LEU A 161 -11.11 -1.15 14.30
C LEU A 161 -12.41 -0.37 14.19
N LYS A 162 -12.51 0.59 13.26
CA LYS A 162 -13.76 1.30 12.99
C LYS A 162 -14.85 0.35 12.51
N LEU A 163 -14.54 -0.57 11.61
CA LEU A 163 -15.50 -1.55 11.08
C LEU A 163 -15.95 -2.57 12.14
N LEU A 164 -15.03 -2.96 13.03
CA LEU A 164 -15.24 -3.96 14.08
C LEU A 164 -15.91 -3.44 15.34
N LEU A 165 -15.57 -2.22 15.76
CA LEU A 165 -15.95 -1.69 17.07
C LEU A 165 -16.79 -0.42 16.94
N GLY A 166 -16.99 0.11 15.72
CA GLY A 166 -17.70 1.36 15.48
C GLY A 166 -16.93 2.59 15.99
N TRP A 167 -15.63 2.44 16.30
CA TRP A 167 -14.81 3.51 16.85
C TRP A 167 -14.55 4.60 15.80
N SER A 168 -14.38 5.83 16.26
CA SER A 168 -13.89 6.88 15.38
C SER A 168 -12.49 6.50 14.88
N GLU A 169 -12.18 6.92 13.65
CA GLU A 169 -10.86 6.63 13.06
C GLU A 169 -9.74 7.22 13.89
N ASP A 170 -9.95 8.42 14.44
CA ASP A 170 -8.94 9.10 15.25
C ASP A 170 -8.62 8.31 16.52
N VAL A 171 -9.65 7.84 17.25
CA VAL A 171 -9.46 6.95 18.42
C VAL A 171 -8.74 5.67 18.00
N SER A 172 -9.11 5.11 16.86
CA SER A 172 -8.53 3.86 16.36
C SER A 172 -7.05 4.00 15.99
N ILE A 173 -6.63 5.14 15.41
CA ILE A 173 -5.22 5.47 15.15
C ILE A 173 -4.44 5.53 16.47
N TRP A 174 -4.94 6.27 17.47
CA TRP A 174 -4.24 6.42 18.74
C TRP A 174 -4.13 5.11 19.52
N VAL A 175 -5.21 4.31 19.59
CA VAL A 175 -5.21 3.02 20.30
C VAL A 175 -4.29 2.01 19.62
N SER A 176 -4.34 1.90 18.29
CA SER A 176 -3.44 1.01 17.55
C SER A 176 -1.97 1.43 17.73
N SER A 177 -1.68 2.73 17.71
CA SER A 177 -0.33 3.27 17.94
C SER A 177 0.20 2.98 19.34
N LEU A 178 -0.63 3.14 20.37
CA LEU A 178 -0.26 2.83 21.76
C LEU A 178 0.03 1.34 21.92
N THR A 179 -0.81 0.48 21.34
CA THR A 179 -0.60 -0.97 21.34
C THR A 179 0.75 -1.32 20.71
N VAL A 180 1.08 -0.65 19.59
CA VAL A 180 2.37 -0.82 18.92
C VAL A 180 3.54 -0.41 19.81
N ALA A 181 3.46 0.77 20.42
CA ALA A 181 4.51 1.30 21.29
C ALA A 181 4.81 0.34 22.46
N ILE A 182 3.77 -0.23 23.08
CA ILE A 182 3.90 -1.18 24.18
C ILE A 182 4.66 -2.43 23.74
N TYR A 183 4.24 -3.10 22.65
CA TYR A 183 4.90 -4.36 22.27
C TYR A 183 6.32 -4.13 21.74
N VAL A 184 6.58 -3.04 21.00
CA VAL A 184 7.92 -2.72 20.49
C VAL A 184 8.88 -2.47 21.65
N ALA A 185 8.43 -1.77 22.70
CA ALA A 185 9.23 -1.55 23.91
C ALA A 185 9.59 -2.87 24.64
N LEU A 186 8.75 -3.90 24.54
CA LEU A 186 8.90 -5.16 25.28
C LEU A 186 9.69 -6.26 24.52
N GLY A 187 9.63 -6.32 23.19
CA GLY A 187 9.94 -7.55 22.43
C GLY A 187 11.37 -7.72 21.88
N GLY A 188 11.98 -6.67 21.29
CA GLY A 188 13.21 -6.83 20.51
C GLY A 188 13.08 -7.69 19.23
N LEU A 189 14.05 -7.65 18.31
CA LEU A 189 13.90 -8.24 16.96
C LEU A 189 13.76 -9.76 16.95
N ARG A 190 14.48 -10.48 17.84
CA ARG A 190 14.41 -11.94 17.92
C ARG A 190 12.99 -12.39 18.29
N SER A 191 12.33 -11.73 19.23
CA SER A 191 10.92 -12.00 19.52
C SER A 191 10.02 -11.67 18.34
N ALA A 192 10.30 -10.58 17.62
CA ALA A 192 9.51 -10.18 16.46
C ALA A 192 9.56 -11.26 15.36
N LEU A 193 10.75 -11.78 15.04
CA LEU A 193 10.94 -12.82 14.02
C LEU A 193 10.13 -14.10 14.26
N PHE A 194 10.06 -14.58 15.51
CA PHE A 194 9.27 -15.78 15.81
C PHE A 194 7.76 -15.48 15.82
N ASN A 195 7.36 -14.30 16.29
CA ASN A 195 5.96 -13.87 16.21
C ASN A 195 5.51 -13.71 14.75
N GLU A 196 6.38 -13.22 13.87
CA GLU A 196 6.13 -13.11 12.44
C GLU A 196 5.78 -14.48 11.83
N VAL A 197 6.54 -15.54 12.13
CA VAL A 197 6.24 -16.89 11.61
C VAL A 197 4.85 -17.37 12.05
N LEU A 198 4.47 -17.16 13.32
CA LEU A 198 3.11 -17.47 13.80
C LEU A 198 2.05 -16.66 13.05
N GLN A 199 2.28 -15.36 12.90
CA GLN A 199 1.38 -14.43 12.23
C GLN A 199 1.19 -14.79 10.74
N TYR A 200 2.24 -15.23 10.06
CA TYR A 200 2.16 -15.72 8.68
C TYR A 200 1.10 -16.83 8.54
N PHE A 201 1.17 -17.88 9.36
CA PHE A 201 0.19 -18.97 9.31
C PHE A 201 -1.21 -18.51 9.68
N LEU A 202 -1.35 -17.61 10.66
CA LEU A 202 -2.64 -17.03 11.02
C LEU A 202 -3.26 -16.22 9.88
N ILE A 203 -2.47 -15.40 9.18
CA ILE A 203 -2.93 -14.62 8.03
C ILE A 203 -3.45 -15.54 6.93
N TRP A 204 -2.71 -16.61 6.61
CA TRP A 204 -3.16 -17.60 5.63
C TRP A 204 -4.43 -18.30 6.08
N ALA A 205 -4.49 -18.79 7.32
CA ALA A 205 -5.67 -19.48 7.84
C ALA A 205 -6.93 -18.60 7.85
N GLY A 206 -6.80 -17.33 8.24
CA GLY A 206 -7.92 -16.39 8.29
C GLY A 206 -8.37 -15.91 6.90
N SER A 207 -7.42 -15.60 6.02
CA SER A 207 -7.73 -14.98 4.72
C SER A 207 -8.09 -15.99 3.64
N LEU A 208 -7.59 -17.24 3.68
CA LEU A 208 -7.84 -18.26 2.65
C LEU A 208 -9.27 -18.79 2.67
N LEU A 209 -10.00 -18.63 3.77
CA LEU A 209 -11.40 -19.02 3.86
C LEU A 209 -12.29 -18.21 2.92
N ILE A 210 -12.01 -16.91 2.76
CA ILE A 210 -12.79 -15.99 1.93
C ILE A 210 -12.81 -16.41 0.45
N PRO A 211 -11.67 -16.62 -0.24
CA PRO A 211 -11.68 -17.05 -1.63
C PRO A 211 -12.29 -18.45 -1.81
N ILE A 212 -12.11 -19.37 -0.86
CA ILE A 212 -12.72 -20.71 -0.92
C ILE A 212 -14.25 -20.59 -0.87
N LEU A 213 -14.79 -19.96 0.17
CA LEU A 213 -16.23 -19.83 0.38
C LEU A 213 -16.88 -18.97 -0.72
N GLY A 214 -16.22 -17.89 -1.13
CA GLY A 214 -16.71 -17.02 -2.20
C GLY A 214 -16.74 -17.71 -3.56
N LEU A 215 -15.71 -18.49 -3.92
CA LEU A 215 -15.73 -19.26 -5.17
C LEU A 215 -16.83 -20.33 -5.16
N ILE A 216 -17.06 -21.00 -4.02
CA ILE A 216 -18.19 -21.94 -3.88
C ILE A 216 -19.52 -21.22 -4.08
N HIS A 217 -19.73 -20.07 -3.41
CA HIS A 217 -20.96 -19.28 -3.52
C HIS A 217 -21.22 -18.79 -4.95
N VAL A 218 -20.19 -18.37 -5.67
CA VAL A 218 -20.34 -17.87 -7.05
C VAL A 218 -20.57 -18.99 -8.07
N GLY A 219 -20.20 -20.23 -7.75
CA GLY A 219 -20.27 -21.37 -8.67
C GLY A 219 -18.97 -21.62 -9.44
N GLY A 220 -17.82 -21.27 -8.85
CA GLY A 220 -16.48 -21.50 -9.39
C GLY A 220 -15.90 -20.34 -10.21
N TRP A 221 -14.68 -20.54 -10.70
CA TRP A 221 -13.89 -19.51 -11.39
C TRP A 221 -14.57 -18.94 -12.65
N ASN A 222 -15.14 -19.81 -13.49
CA ASN A 222 -15.79 -19.37 -14.73
C ASN A 222 -17.03 -18.52 -14.47
N ALA A 223 -17.81 -18.87 -13.44
CA ALA A 223 -18.96 -18.08 -13.03
C ALA A 223 -18.53 -16.72 -12.44
N LEU A 224 -17.41 -16.68 -11.72
CA LEU A 224 -16.82 -15.44 -11.21
C LEU A 224 -16.45 -14.48 -12.35
N MET A 225 -15.71 -14.96 -13.35
CA MET A 225 -15.30 -14.12 -14.48
C MET A 225 -16.52 -13.57 -15.25
N ARG A 226 -17.54 -14.38 -15.47
CA ARG A 226 -18.79 -13.95 -16.14
C ARG A 226 -19.53 -12.88 -15.33
N LYS A 227 -19.73 -13.08 -14.03
CA LYS A 227 -20.38 -12.07 -13.16
C LYS A 227 -19.61 -10.76 -13.14
N ILE A 228 -18.27 -10.81 -13.15
CA ILE A 228 -17.44 -9.60 -13.23
C ILE A 228 -17.72 -8.85 -14.53
N GLN A 229 -17.74 -9.55 -15.67
CA GLN A 229 -18.03 -8.92 -16.97
C GLN A 229 -19.43 -8.28 -17.03
N GLU A 230 -20.43 -8.89 -16.37
CA GLU A 230 -21.79 -8.36 -16.27
C GLU A 230 -21.88 -7.14 -15.33
N ASN A 231 -21.18 -7.17 -14.19
CA ASN A 231 -21.28 -6.16 -13.14
C ASN A 231 -20.41 -4.91 -13.39
N VAL A 232 -19.24 -5.07 -14.02
CA VAL A 232 -18.26 -3.99 -14.22
C VAL A 232 -18.84 -2.74 -14.91
N PRO A 233 -19.67 -2.85 -15.98
CA PRO A 233 -20.28 -1.68 -16.59
C PRO A 233 -21.13 -0.82 -15.62
N ILE A 234 -21.69 -1.46 -14.59
CA ILE A 234 -22.49 -0.80 -13.56
C ILE A 234 -21.61 -0.24 -12.44
N ILE A 235 -20.65 -1.04 -11.96
CA ILE A 235 -19.76 -0.66 -10.84
C ILE A 235 -18.76 0.42 -11.26
N HIS A 236 -18.23 0.32 -12.48
CA HIS A 236 -17.18 1.18 -13.00
C HIS A 236 -17.55 1.77 -14.37
N PRO A 237 -18.60 2.63 -14.46
CA PRO A 237 -19.12 3.12 -15.73
C PRO A 237 -18.09 3.91 -16.55
N SER A 238 -17.13 4.58 -15.89
CA SER A 238 -16.06 5.33 -16.57
C SER A 238 -15.09 4.44 -17.36
N VAL A 239 -15.05 3.15 -17.07
CA VAL A 239 -14.21 2.13 -17.74
C VAL A 239 -15.06 0.90 -18.09
N GLY A 240 -16.36 1.07 -18.36
CA GLY A 240 -17.29 -0.05 -18.56
C GLY A 240 -16.95 -0.97 -19.73
N ASN A 241 -16.16 -0.49 -20.69
CA ASN A 241 -15.66 -1.28 -21.83
C ASN A 241 -14.33 -1.99 -21.53
N ALA A 242 -13.74 -1.78 -20.35
CA ALA A 242 -12.45 -2.37 -19.99
C ALA A 242 -12.62 -3.82 -19.54
N ASP A 243 -11.66 -4.67 -19.90
CA ASP A 243 -11.60 -6.04 -19.42
C ASP A 243 -10.93 -6.09 -18.04
N PHE A 244 -11.61 -6.67 -17.05
CA PHE A 244 -11.11 -6.88 -15.69
C PHE A 244 -10.62 -8.32 -15.45
N THR A 245 -10.76 -9.20 -16.43
CA THR A 245 -10.65 -10.67 -16.27
C THR A 245 -9.37 -11.29 -16.83
N SER A 246 -8.59 -10.53 -17.59
CA SER A 246 -7.35 -10.99 -18.22
C SER A 246 -6.11 -10.32 -17.60
N LEU A 247 -4.98 -11.04 -17.63
CA LEU A 247 -3.68 -10.44 -17.33
C LEU A 247 -3.14 -9.64 -18.54
N TRP A 248 -3.17 -10.22 -19.74
CA TRP A 248 -2.36 -9.71 -20.86
C TRP A 248 -3.15 -9.20 -22.06
N ARG A 249 -4.32 -9.78 -22.36
CA ARG A 249 -5.09 -9.48 -23.60
C ARG A 249 -5.41 -8.00 -23.78
N ASN A 250 -5.60 -7.27 -22.69
CA ASN A 250 -6.06 -5.88 -22.68
C ASN A 250 -4.92 -4.85 -22.51
N LEU A 251 -3.65 -5.28 -22.52
CA LEU A 251 -2.47 -4.40 -22.37
C LEU A 251 -1.92 -3.84 -23.70
N GLY A 252 -2.60 -4.12 -24.82
CA GLY A 252 -2.26 -3.55 -26.14
C GLY A 252 -2.69 -2.11 -26.34
N SER A 253 -3.62 -1.60 -25.52
CA SER A 253 -4.14 -0.23 -25.58
C SER A 253 -4.40 0.32 -24.18
N PHE A 254 -4.32 1.64 -24.02
CA PHE A 254 -4.68 2.34 -22.79
C PHE A 254 -6.19 2.38 -22.54
N ASP A 255 -7.01 1.98 -23.52
CA ASP A 255 -8.47 2.08 -23.48
C ASP A 255 -9.17 0.78 -23.09
N THR A 256 -8.45 -0.33 -23.20
CA THR A 256 -9.01 -1.68 -23.06
C THR A 256 -8.92 -2.20 -21.63
N ASN A 257 -8.30 -1.46 -20.72
CA ASN A 257 -8.02 -1.91 -19.36
C ASN A 257 -8.31 -0.82 -18.31
N PRO A 258 -8.67 -1.21 -17.08
CA PRO A 258 -9.16 -0.27 -16.07
C PRO A 258 -8.08 0.67 -15.51
N MET A 259 -6.81 0.34 -15.69
CA MET A 259 -5.68 1.11 -15.16
C MET A 259 -5.17 2.17 -16.14
N GLY A 260 -5.57 2.08 -17.41
CA GLY A 260 -5.04 2.94 -18.47
C GLY A 260 -3.54 2.77 -18.64
N ILE A 261 -3.07 1.52 -18.70
CA ILE A 261 -1.65 1.15 -18.85
C ILE A 261 -1.44 0.22 -20.05
N ASP A 262 -0.29 0.26 -20.69
CA ASP A 262 0.11 -0.72 -21.72
C ASP A 262 1.09 -1.76 -21.16
N TRP A 263 1.43 -2.76 -21.98
CA TRP A 263 2.37 -3.82 -21.61
C TRP A 263 3.75 -3.25 -21.20
N PHE A 264 4.17 -2.13 -21.79
CA PHE A 264 5.45 -1.50 -21.46
C PHE A 264 5.47 -0.99 -20.03
N GLY A 265 4.43 -0.24 -19.63
CA GLY A 265 4.30 0.24 -18.25
C GLY A 265 4.24 -0.92 -17.25
N MET A 266 3.58 -2.02 -17.63
CA MET A 266 3.48 -3.22 -16.80
C MET A 266 4.83 -3.94 -16.63
N VAL A 267 5.57 -4.18 -17.71
CA VAL A 267 6.83 -4.94 -17.67
C VAL A 267 7.97 -4.11 -17.11
N PHE A 268 8.17 -2.88 -17.62
CA PHE A 268 9.32 -2.07 -17.27
C PHE A 268 9.06 -1.17 -16.06
N GLY A 269 7.86 -0.59 -15.96
CA GLY A 269 7.48 0.23 -14.82
C GLY A 269 7.29 -0.60 -13.55
N LEU A 270 6.33 -1.53 -13.57
CA LEU A 270 6.08 -2.39 -12.41
C LEU A 270 7.15 -3.48 -12.25
N GLY A 271 7.40 -4.26 -13.29
CA GLY A 271 8.33 -5.40 -13.24
C GLY A 271 9.76 -4.98 -12.92
N VAL A 272 10.42 -4.25 -13.84
CA VAL A 272 11.84 -3.89 -13.69
C VAL A 272 12.05 -2.79 -12.64
N ALA A 273 11.36 -1.65 -12.73
CA ALA A 273 11.69 -0.51 -11.88
C ALA A 273 11.15 -0.67 -10.45
N VAL A 274 9.83 -0.70 -10.27
CA VAL A 274 9.19 -0.77 -8.94
C VAL A 274 9.62 -2.02 -8.18
N SER A 275 9.50 -3.19 -8.82
CA SER A 275 9.60 -4.45 -8.08
C SER A 275 11.03 -4.87 -7.80
N PHE A 276 11.97 -4.72 -8.74
CA PHE A 276 13.39 -4.93 -8.40
C PHE A 276 13.86 -3.86 -7.43
N GLY A 277 13.37 -2.62 -7.55
CA GLY A 277 13.48 -1.60 -6.53
C GLY A 277 13.17 -2.17 -5.15
N TYR A 278 11.92 -2.56 -4.94
CA TYR A 278 11.40 -3.03 -3.67
C TYR A 278 12.12 -4.28 -3.16
N TRP A 279 12.06 -5.39 -3.90
CA TRP A 279 12.53 -6.68 -3.40
C TRP A 279 14.05 -6.73 -3.25
N CYS A 280 14.80 -6.03 -4.09
CA CYS A 280 16.25 -6.12 -4.06
C CYS A 280 16.93 -5.10 -3.15
N THR A 281 16.25 -4.02 -2.75
CA THR A 281 16.88 -2.92 -2.01
C THR A 281 16.16 -2.49 -0.73
N ASP A 282 14.91 -2.91 -0.52
CA ASP A 282 14.26 -2.71 0.77
C ASP A 282 14.98 -3.53 1.84
N PHE A 283 15.64 -2.82 2.76
CA PHE A 283 16.43 -3.43 3.80
C PHE A 283 15.60 -4.31 4.74
N LEU A 284 14.33 -3.98 5.00
CA LEU A 284 13.48 -4.82 5.85
C LEU A 284 13.38 -6.25 5.29
N GLN A 285 13.24 -6.38 3.97
CA GLN A 285 13.16 -7.69 3.31
C GLN A 285 14.52 -8.36 3.24
N VAL A 286 15.53 -7.64 2.74
CA VAL A 286 16.89 -8.20 2.59
C VAL A 286 17.45 -8.67 3.93
N GLN A 287 17.15 -7.97 5.03
CA GLN A 287 17.60 -8.33 6.38
C GLN A 287 17.17 -9.75 6.78
N ARG A 288 16.00 -10.24 6.37
CA ARG A 288 15.48 -11.56 6.78
C ARG A 288 16.24 -12.74 6.18
N VAL A 289 16.89 -12.54 5.04
CA VAL A 289 17.60 -13.61 4.32
C VAL A 289 19.12 -13.55 4.49
N ILE A 290 19.70 -12.36 4.71
CA ILE A 290 21.14 -12.24 5.00
C ILE A 290 21.55 -12.79 6.38
N VAL A 291 20.58 -13.02 7.27
CA VAL A 291 20.79 -13.67 8.58
C VAL A 291 20.76 -15.20 8.49
N ALA A 292 20.73 -15.77 7.29
CA ALA A 292 20.87 -17.19 7.08
C ALA A 292 22.29 -17.68 7.44
N LYS A 293 22.36 -18.93 7.88
CA LYS A 293 23.60 -19.57 8.38
C LYS A 293 24.71 -19.71 7.34
N ASP A 294 24.36 -19.76 6.06
CA ASP A 294 25.26 -19.89 4.91
C ASP A 294 24.62 -19.24 3.67
N LEU A 295 25.43 -19.01 2.62
CA LEU A 295 24.97 -18.36 1.40
C LEU A 295 23.87 -19.20 0.71
N ARG A 296 24.02 -20.53 0.67
CA ARG A 296 22.99 -21.44 0.13
C ARG A 296 21.64 -21.24 0.79
N SER A 297 21.65 -21.12 2.11
CA SER A 297 20.45 -20.95 2.92
C SER A 297 19.84 -19.58 2.69
N ALA A 298 20.66 -18.54 2.47
CA ALA A 298 20.17 -17.22 2.06
C ALA A 298 19.49 -17.31 0.68
N GLN A 299 20.14 -17.93 -0.32
CA GLN A 299 19.59 -18.05 -1.68
C GLN A 299 18.33 -18.92 -1.71
N ASN A 300 18.38 -20.12 -1.14
CA ASN A 300 17.23 -21.03 -1.09
C ASN A 300 16.10 -20.45 -0.22
N GLY A 301 16.41 -19.74 0.86
CA GLY A 301 15.40 -19.04 1.67
C GLY A 301 14.66 -17.99 0.85
N THR A 302 15.39 -17.18 0.08
CA THR A 302 14.80 -16.20 -0.84
C THR A 302 13.94 -16.89 -1.93
N ILE A 303 14.36 -18.02 -2.49
CA ILE A 303 13.59 -18.77 -3.50
C ILE A 303 12.33 -19.42 -2.91
N ILE A 304 12.42 -19.99 -1.70
CA ILE A 304 11.25 -20.47 -0.95
C ILE A 304 10.27 -19.31 -0.78
N GLY A 305 10.78 -18.13 -0.43
CA GLY A 305 9.98 -16.91 -0.37
C GLY A 305 9.27 -16.60 -1.69
N ALA A 306 9.98 -16.64 -2.82
CA ALA A 306 9.36 -16.44 -4.13
C ALA A 306 8.21 -17.42 -4.40
N PHE A 307 8.40 -18.70 -4.10
CA PHE A 307 7.36 -19.71 -4.29
C PHE A 307 6.12 -19.43 -3.43
N LEU A 308 6.30 -19.12 -2.15
CA LEU A 308 5.20 -18.77 -1.26
C LEU A 308 4.52 -17.45 -1.67
N LYS A 309 5.30 -16.48 -2.17
CA LYS A 309 4.77 -15.19 -2.65
C LYS A 309 3.88 -15.35 -3.88
N MET A 310 4.18 -16.34 -4.72
CA MET A 310 3.40 -16.63 -5.93
C MET A 310 1.99 -17.11 -5.60
N MET A 311 1.77 -17.65 -4.41
CA MET A 311 0.45 -18.08 -3.94
C MET A 311 -0.36 -16.93 -3.32
N VAL A 312 0.27 -15.82 -2.93
CA VAL A 312 -0.42 -14.71 -2.24
C VAL A 312 -1.60 -14.12 -3.03
N PRO A 313 -1.61 -14.03 -4.37
CA PRO A 313 -2.80 -13.64 -5.13
C PRO A 313 -4.08 -14.39 -4.76
N LEU A 314 -3.97 -15.64 -4.29
CA LEU A 314 -5.13 -16.42 -3.82
C LEU A 314 -5.86 -15.74 -2.66
N ILE A 315 -5.15 -15.10 -1.74
CA ILE A 315 -5.71 -14.50 -0.52
C ILE A 315 -5.88 -12.98 -0.60
N VAL A 316 -5.49 -12.34 -1.70
CA VAL A 316 -5.62 -10.89 -1.89
C VAL A 316 -6.28 -10.51 -3.21
N THR A 317 -5.86 -11.09 -4.34
CA THR A 317 -6.45 -10.76 -5.64
C THR A 317 -7.84 -11.39 -5.78
N ILE A 318 -7.98 -12.68 -5.46
CA ILE A 318 -9.28 -13.36 -5.57
C ILE A 318 -10.36 -12.71 -4.68
N PRO A 319 -10.10 -12.34 -3.41
CA PRO A 319 -11.05 -11.55 -2.64
C PRO A 319 -11.47 -10.24 -3.33
N GLY A 320 -10.53 -9.45 -3.88
CA GLY A 320 -10.90 -8.24 -4.60
C GLY A 320 -11.81 -8.50 -5.81
N LEU A 321 -11.53 -9.56 -6.57
CA LEU A 321 -12.38 -9.99 -7.70
C LEU A 321 -13.76 -10.50 -7.24
N LEU A 322 -13.81 -11.24 -6.13
CA LEU A 322 -15.08 -11.64 -5.51
C LEU A 322 -15.90 -10.41 -5.13
N GLY A 323 -15.26 -9.36 -4.64
CA GLY A 323 -15.91 -8.08 -4.34
C GLY A 323 -16.72 -7.53 -5.52
N LEU A 324 -16.18 -7.59 -6.74
CA LEU A 324 -16.86 -7.16 -7.97
C LEU A 324 -18.05 -8.04 -8.37
N ALA A 325 -18.11 -9.28 -7.87
CA ALA A 325 -19.11 -10.27 -8.26
C ALA A 325 -20.23 -10.47 -7.24
N VAL A 326 -19.98 -10.24 -5.95
CA VAL A 326 -20.88 -10.70 -4.87
C VAL A 326 -21.31 -9.63 -3.88
N LEU A 327 -20.64 -8.48 -3.81
CA LEU A 327 -21.00 -7.44 -2.86
C LEU A 327 -22.27 -6.74 -3.33
N THR A 328 -23.29 -6.79 -2.49
CA THR A 328 -24.59 -6.17 -2.72
C THR A 328 -25.00 -5.35 -1.51
N ASN A 329 -25.76 -4.29 -1.74
CA ASN A 329 -26.42 -3.52 -0.70
C ASN A 329 -27.61 -4.32 -0.12
N PRO A 330 -28.16 -3.90 1.03
CA PRO A 330 -29.32 -4.58 1.63
C PRO A 330 -30.57 -4.64 0.72
N ASP A 331 -30.68 -3.75 -0.25
CA ASP A 331 -31.76 -3.73 -1.26
C ASP A 331 -31.49 -4.67 -2.46
N GLY A 332 -30.38 -5.41 -2.46
CA GLY A 332 -29.98 -6.32 -3.52
C GLY A 332 -29.24 -5.67 -4.68
N SER A 333 -29.11 -4.34 -4.71
CA SER A 333 -28.33 -3.64 -5.74
C SER A 333 -26.82 -3.91 -5.57
N LEU A 334 -26.05 -3.82 -6.65
CA LEU A 334 -24.59 -3.98 -6.60
C LEU A 334 -23.96 -2.90 -5.72
N MET A 335 -23.08 -3.31 -4.81
CA MET A 335 -22.36 -2.37 -3.96
C MET A 335 -21.23 -1.73 -4.75
N VAL A 336 -21.25 -0.40 -4.87
CA VAL A 336 -20.18 0.37 -5.50
C VAL A 336 -19.23 0.87 -4.43
N LEU A 337 -17.97 0.41 -4.47
CA LEU A 337 -16.90 0.97 -3.65
C LEU A 337 -16.24 2.16 -4.36
N VAL A 338 -15.78 3.14 -3.59
CA VAL A 338 -15.19 4.38 -4.11
C VAL A 338 -13.76 4.60 -3.59
N PRO A 339 -12.96 5.49 -4.22
CA PRO A 339 -11.69 5.94 -3.68
C PRO A 339 -11.82 6.49 -2.25
N GLU A 340 -10.74 6.38 -1.47
CA GLU A 340 -10.64 6.93 -0.12
C GLU A 340 -10.70 8.47 -0.12
N SER A 341 -10.17 9.09 -1.18
CA SER A 341 -10.26 10.54 -1.42
C SER A 341 -11.62 10.99 -1.99
N ASP A 342 -12.51 10.05 -2.34
CA ASP A 342 -13.84 10.39 -2.87
C ASP A 342 -14.68 11.07 -1.78
N PRO A 343 -15.32 12.21 -2.06
CA PRO A 343 -16.16 12.90 -1.09
C PRO A 343 -17.32 12.07 -0.52
N ARG A 344 -17.77 11.01 -1.23
CA ARG A 344 -18.83 10.09 -0.81
C ARG A 344 -18.32 8.99 0.12
N ALA A 345 -17.00 8.79 0.18
CA ALA A 345 -16.38 7.79 1.03
C ALA A 345 -16.81 7.96 2.49
N ARG A 346 -17.29 6.87 3.11
CA ARG A 346 -17.71 6.80 4.51
C ARG A 346 -18.91 7.68 4.87
N ILE A 347 -19.53 8.28 3.87
CA ILE A 347 -20.81 8.95 3.98
C ILE A 347 -21.87 7.99 3.46
N THR A 348 -21.71 7.57 2.20
CA THR A 348 -22.71 6.76 1.49
C THR A 348 -22.15 5.55 0.79
N HIS A 349 -20.85 5.56 0.53
CA HIS A 349 -20.16 4.46 -0.10
C HIS A 349 -19.03 3.98 0.82
N ASN A 350 -18.84 2.67 0.85
CA ASN A 350 -17.64 2.06 1.40
C ASN A 350 -16.46 2.31 0.44
N THR A 351 -15.23 2.23 0.94
CA THR A 351 -14.04 2.49 0.13
C THR A 351 -13.44 1.21 -0.45
N PHE A 352 -12.60 1.32 -1.48
CA PHE A 352 -11.89 0.15 -2.03
C PHE A 352 -11.13 -0.64 -0.96
N ASN A 353 -10.56 0.04 0.04
CA ASN A 353 -9.83 -0.57 1.14
C ASN A 353 -10.71 -1.46 2.05
N GLU A 354 -12.04 -1.34 1.94
CA GLU A 354 -13.00 -2.04 2.79
C GLU A 354 -13.53 -3.33 2.13
N VAL A 355 -13.13 -3.63 0.88
CA VAL A 355 -13.58 -4.84 0.14
C VAL A 355 -13.35 -6.13 0.93
N LEU A 356 -12.15 -6.32 1.49
CA LEU A 356 -11.79 -7.53 2.22
C LEU A 356 -12.58 -7.65 3.53
N PRO A 357 -12.66 -6.62 4.40
CA PRO A 357 -13.56 -6.61 5.56
C PRO A 357 -15.03 -6.87 5.24
N LEU A 358 -15.55 -6.34 4.13
CA LEU A 358 -16.93 -6.59 3.70
C LEU A 358 -17.15 -8.06 3.31
N LEU A 359 -16.19 -8.68 2.64
CA LEU A 359 -16.26 -10.12 2.34
C LEU A 359 -16.14 -10.97 3.60
N MET A 360 -15.35 -10.52 4.59
CA MET A 360 -15.30 -11.18 5.90
C MET A 360 -16.66 -11.16 6.59
N SER A 361 -17.37 -10.02 6.56
CA SER A 361 -18.72 -9.92 7.16
C SER A 361 -19.74 -10.82 6.46
N GLN A 362 -19.58 -11.00 5.15
CA GLN A 362 -20.47 -11.82 4.33
C GLN A 362 -20.25 -13.32 4.50
N TYR A 363 -18.99 -13.77 4.61
CA TYR A 363 -18.65 -15.19 4.55
C TYR A 363 -18.24 -15.81 5.89
N LEU A 364 -17.73 -15.03 6.84
CA LEU A 364 -17.19 -15.58 8.09
C LEU A 364 -18.22 -15.48 9.20
N GLY A 365 -18.75 -16.64 9.63
CA GLY A 365 -19.61 -16.75 10.80
C GLY A 365 -18.84 -16.66 12.13
N PRO A 366 -19.55 -16.80 13.28
CA PRO A 366 -18.93 -16.81 14.61
C PRO A 366 -17.76 -17.79 14.71
N GLY A 367 -16.66 -17.36 15.34
CA GLY A 367 -15.38 -18.06 15.44
C GLY A 367 -14.48 -17.81 14.23
N LEU A 368 -14.96 -18.07 13.01
CA LEU A 368 -14.19 -17.82 11.78
C LEU A 368 -13.96 -16.32 11.57
N LEU A 369 -14.93 -15.49 11.94
CA LEU A 369 -14.77 -14.04 11.90
C LEU A 369 -13.67 -13.59 12.85
N GLY A 370 -13.63 -14.12 14.07
CA GLY A 370 -12.56 -13.89 15.04
C GLY A 370 -11.19 -14.30 14.52
N LEU A 371 -11.09 -15.44 13.83
CA LEU A 371 -9.86 -15.86 13.16
C LEU A 371 -9.44 -14.88 12.05
N GLY A 372 -10.38 -14.47 11.18
CA GLY A 372 -10.11 -13.51 10.11
C GLY A 372 -9.69 -12.13 10.66
N VAL A 373 -10.33 -11.66 11.72
CA VAL A 373 -9.97 -10.41 12.40
C VAL A 373 -8.59 -10.51 13.04
N THR A 374 -8.32 -11.63 13.71
CA THR A 374 -7.00 -11.93 14.28
C THR A 374 -5.92 -11.94 13.21
N ALA A 375 -6.20 -12.50 12.02
CA ALA A 375 -5.30 -12.46 10.87
C ALA A 375 -4.96 -11.02 10.45
N MET A 376 -5.94 -10.11 10.38
CA MET A 376 -5.68 -8.71 10.05
C MET A 376 -4.86 -8.00 11.14
N ILE A 377 -5.16 -8.25 12.42
CA ILE A 377 -4.40 -7.70 13.56
C ILE A 377 -2.95 -8.22 13.52
N ALA A 378 -2.77 -9.51 13.26
CA ALA A 378 -1.47 -10.16 13.10
C ALA A 378 -0.65 -9.51 11.98
N GLY A 379 -1.25 -9.29 10.81
CA GLY A 379 -0.59 -8.60 9.69
C GLY A 379 -0.21 -7.16 10.02
N PHE A 380 -1.05 -6.43 10.76
CA PHE A 380 -0.71 -5.09 11.23
C PHE A 380 0.49 -5.10 12.19
N MET A 381 0.49 -6.01 13.17
CA MET A 381 1.57 -6.12 14.14
C MET A 381 2.90 -6.51 13.48
N SER A 382 2.89 -7.45 12.54
CA SER A 382 4.07 -7.83 11.73
C SER A 382 4.66 -6.62 11.01
N GLY A 383 3.84 -5.92 10.20
CA GLY A 383 4.29 -4.78 9.40
C GLY A 383 4.80 -3.61 10.25
N MET A 384 4.10 -3.28 11.34
CA MET A 384 4.53 -2.21 12.25
C MET A 384 5.83 -2.55 12.97
N ALA A 385 6.00 -3.80 13.42
CA ALA A 385 7.20 -4.21 14.14
C ALA A 385 8.43 -4.14 13.23
N GLY A 386 8.28 -4.66 12.01
CA GLY A 386 9.32 -4.64 10.99
C GLY A 386 9.74 -3.22 10.67
N ASN A 387 8.79 -2.34 10.32
CA ASN A 387 9.10 -0.97 9.94
C ASN A 387 9.72 -0.16 11.09
N VAL A 388 9.14 -0.19 12.29
CA VAL A 388 9.70 0.56 13.42
C VAL A 388 11.12 0.08 13.77
N SER A 389 11.37 -1.24 13.71
CA SER A 389 12.70 -1.80 13.93
C SER A 389 13.70 -1.42 12.83
N ALA A 390 13.28 -1.44 11.57
CA ALA A 390 14.12 -1.05 10.44
C ALA A 390 14.49 0.44 10.53
N PHE A 391 13.51 1.30 10.84
CA PHE A 391 13.74 2.72 11.11
C PHE A 391 14.75 2.92 12.25
N ALA A 392 14.55 2.28 13.40
CA ALA A 392 15.45 2.40 14.54
C ALA A 392 16.88 1.97 14.20
N THR A 393 17.04 0.89 13.42
CA THR A 393 18.35 0.36 13.02
C THR A 393 19.07 1.30 12.05
N VAL A 394 18.41 1.66 10.95
CA VAL A 394 19.01 2.50 9.90
C VAL A 394 19.26 3.92 10.43
N TRP A 395 18.32 4.48 11.18
CA TRP A 395 18.55 5.79 11.81
C TRP A 395 19.73 5.76 12.77
N THR A 396 19.85 4.74 13.63
CA THR A 396 20.92 4.69 14.62
C THR A 396 22.29 4.51 13.99
N TYR A 397 22.45 3.53 13.08
CA TYR A 397 23.75 3.12 12.57
C TYR A 397 24.17 3.82 11.27
N ASP A 398 23.21 4.20 10.41
CA ASP A 398 23.50 4.80 9.12
C ASP A 398 23.36 6.33 9.10
N VAL A 399 22.65 6.92 10.08
CA VAL A 399 22.46 8.38 10.19
C VAL A 399 23.07 8.95 11.48
N TYR A 400 22.62 8.47 12.64
CA TYR A 400 22.96 9.04 13.94
C TYR A 400 24.43 8.85 14.30
N GLN A 401 24.91 7.60 14.29
CA GLN A 401 26.30 7.28 14.63
C GLN A 401 27.30 8.03 13.73
N PRO A 402 27.14 8.04 12.38
CA PRO A 402 28.07 8.75 11.50
C PRO A 402 28.15 10.26 11.70
N ILE A 403 27.00 10.91 11.94
CA ILE A 403 26.88 12.37 11.94
C ILE A 403 27.08 12.94 13.34
N PHE A 404 26.39 12.38 14.33
CA PHE A 404 26.28 13.01 15.65
C PHE A 404 27.23 12.41 16.67
N LYS A 405 27.40 11.08 16.70
CA LYS A 405 28.25 10.42 17.71
C LYS A 405 28.92 9.16 17.18
N LYS A 406 30.13 9.33 16.65
CA LYS A 406 30.89 8.29 15.92
C LYS A 406 31.39 7.13 16.78
N SER A 407 31.73 7.42 18.03
CA SER A 407 32.25 6.43 18.97
C SER A 407 31.53 6.58 20.31
N ALA A 408 30.70 5.59 20.63
CA ALA A 408 30.02 5.45 21.91
C ALA A 408 29.90 3.96 22.25
N PRO A 409 29.72 3.60 23.53
CA PRO A 409 29.43 2.21 23.91
C PRO A 409 28.13 1.72 23.27
N ASP A 410 28.01 0.42 22.98
CA ASP A 410 26.80 -0.18 22.39
C ASP A 410 25.51 0.15 23.15
N GLN A 411 25.60 0.31 24.48
CA GLN A 411 24.48 0.72 25.33
C GLN A 411 23.89 2.08 24.92
N HIS A 412 24.72 3.03 24.47
CA HIS A 412 24.28 4.32 23.96
C HIS A 412 23.44 4.14 22.68
N TYR A 413 23.93 3.35 21.72
CA TYR A 413 23.22 3.12 20.47
C TYR A 413 21.94 2.32 20.67
N LEU A 414 21.91 1.37 21.61
CA LEU A 414 20.69 0.68 22.02
C LEU A 414 19.65 1.65 22.61
N PHE A 415 20.07 2.60 23.46
CA PHE A 415 19.19 3.63 23.99
C PHE A 415 18.63 4.54 22.89
N VAL A 416 19.49 5.00 21.97
CA VAL A 416 19.07 5.81 20.81
C VAL A 416 18.05 5.06 19.97
N GLY A 417 18.29 3.78 19.65
CA GLY A 417 17.35 2.96 18.90
C GLY A 417 15.97 2.82 19.55
N ARG A 418 15.92 2.70 20.89
CA ARG A 418 14.64 2.68 21.63
C ARG A 418 13.92 4.03 21.57
N LEU A 419 14.63 5.14 21.74
CA LEU A 419 14.04 6.48 21.64
C LEU A 419 13.52 6.76 20.22
N CYS A 420 14.29 6.38 19.20
CA CYS A 420 13.88 6.46 17.80
C CYS A 420 12.62 5.64 17.54
N SER A 421 12.49 4.44 18.12
CA SER A 421 11.27 3.64 17.95
C SER A 421 10.01 4.40 18.40
N ILE A 422 10.07 5.09 19.55
CA ILE A 422 8.95 5.91 20.06
C ILE A 422 8.69 7.13 19.15
N LEU A 423 9.75 7.85 18.77
CA LEU A 423 9.64 9.00 17.86
C LEU A 423 9.07 8.60 16.50
N GLY A 424 9.50 7.47 15.95
CA GLY A 424 9.01 6.92 14.69
C GLY A 424 7.51 6.62 14.75
N ILE A 425 7.01 6.07 15.85
CA ILE A 425 5.57 5.84 16.08
C ILE A 425 4.81 7.17 16.09
N LEU A 426 5.30 8.19 16.81
CA LEU A 426 4.65 9.50 16.86
C LEU A 426 4.60 10.18 15.48
N LEU A 427 5.67 10.10 14.69
CA LEU A 427 5.69 10.62 13.31
C LEU A 427 4.78 9.80 12.36
N SER A 428 4.63 8.50 12.60
CA SER A 428 3.73 7.63 11.85
C SER A 428 2.26 8.02 12.02
N ILE A 429 1.87 8.51 13.21
CA ILE A 429 0.51 9.02 13.45
C ILE A 429 0.21 10.20 12.52
N GLY A 430 1.14 11.17 12.43
CA GLY A 430 0.99 12.31 11.53
C GLY A 430 0.84 11.88 10.07
N THR A 431 1.58 10.83 9.68
CA THR A 431 1.45 10.23 8.35
C THR A 431 0.07 9.63 8.11
N ALA A 432 -0.47 8.86 9.07
CA ALA A 432 -1.75 8.17 8.92
C ALA A 432 -2.88 9.11 8.47
N TYR A 433 -2.85 10.37 8.93
CA TYR A 433 -3.79 11.41 8.53
C TYR A 433 -3.66 11.87 7.07
N THR A 434 -2.43 11.85 6.51
CA THR A 434 -2.19 12.29 5.13
C THR A 434 -2.72 11.30 4.08
N LEU A 435 -2.96 10.04 4.46
CA LEU A 435 -3.51 9.03 3.55
C LEU A 435 -4.94 9.36 3.06
N ARG A 436 -5.67 10.24 3.76
CA ARG A 436 -7.01 10.71 3.34
C ARG A 436 -6.99 11.45 2.00
N TYR A 437 -5.83 11.91 1.54
CA TYR A 437 -5.67 12.59 0.25
C TYR A 437 -5.42 11.64 -0.93
N PHE A 438 -5.20 10.35 -0.70
CA PHE A 438 -4.90 9.36 -1.74
C PHE A 438 -6.12 8.52 -2.08
N SER A 439 -6.20 7.99 -3.30
CA SER A 439 -7.35 7.18 -3.75
C SER A 439 -7.44 5.83 -3.03
N ASN A 440 -6.30 5.18 -2.79
CA ASN A 440 -6.21 3.97 -2.00
C ASN A 440 -4.82 3.90 -1.33
N ILE A 441 -4.68 2.99 -0.36
CA ILE A 441 -3.45 2.89 0.43
C ILE A 441 -2.23 2.44 -0.38
N LEU A 442 -2.42 1.64 -1.44
CA LEU A 442 -1.32 1.13 -2.28
C LEU A 442 -0.75 2.18 -3.22
N GLU A 443 -1.60 3.06 -3.76
CA GLU A 443 -1.14 4.18 -4.57
C GLU A 443 -0.19 5.10 -3.78
N TYR A 444 -0.50 5.35 -2.51
CA TYR A 444 0.36 6.08 -1.59
C TYR A 444 1.74 5.42 -1.42
N LEU A 445 1.77 4.11 -1.17
CA LEU A 445 3.03 3.38 -0.98
C LEU A 445 3.87 3.36 -2.25
N GLN A 446 3.22 3.22 -3.40
CA GLN A 446 3.91 3.23 -4.68
C GLN A 446 4.61 4.56 -4.91
N VAL A 447 4.01 5.68 -4.47
CA VAL A 447 4.68 7.00 -4.48
C VAL A 447 5.99 6.96 -3.69
N LEU A 448 5.96 6.43 -2.48
CA LEU A 448 7.17 6.31 -1.66
C LEU A 448 8.23 5.40 -2.28
N VAL A 449 7.81 4.29 -2.89
CA VAL A 449 8.70 3.34 -3.56
C VAL A 449 9.41 4.02 -4.73
N PHE A 450 8.68 4.71 -5.62
CA PHE A 450 9.35 5.33 -6.77
C PHE A 450 10.16 6.58 -6.40
N PHE A 451 9.86 7.25 -5.28
CA PHE A 451 10.67 8.36 -4.78
C PHE A 451 12.04 7.95 -4.26
N PHE A 452 12.12 6.82 -3.56
CA PHE A 452 13.30 6.51 -2.75
C PHE A 452 13.94 5.16 -3.09
N ILE A 453 13.12 4.13 -3.32
CA ILE A 453 13.58 2.76 -3.52
C ILE A 453 14.03 2.52 -4.97
N VAL A 454 13.28 3.02 -5.94
CA VAL A 454 13.63 2.85 -7.35
C VAL A 454 14.93 3.59 -7.73
N PRO A 455 15.16 4.85 -7.32
CA PRO A 455 16.46 5.49 -7.46
C PRO A 455 17.61 4.69 -6.84
N LEU A 456 17.39 4.14 -5.64
CA LEU A 456 18.37 3.35 -4.90
C LEU A 456 18.78 2.10 -5.68
N PHE A 457 17.82 1.40 -6.29
CA PHE A 457 18.11 0.24 -7.11
C PHE A 457 18.97 0.57 -8.34
N GLY A 458 18.67 1.68 -9.03
CA GLY A 458 19.47 2.13 -10.18
C GLY A 458 20.96 2.32 -9.84
N VAL A 459 21.28 2.92 -8.68
CA VAL A 459 22.68 3.09 -8.27
C VAL A 459 23.30 1.79 -7.76
N ILE A 460 22.54 0.95 -7.06
CA ILE A 460 23.05 -0.34 -6.56
C ILE A 460 23.40 -1.27 -7.72
N ILE A 461 22.52 -1.40 -8.72
CA ILE A 461 22.74 -2.35 -9.82
C ILE A 461 23.93 -1.93 -10.68
N VAL A 462 24.09 -0.63 -10.95
CA VAL A 462 25.29 -0.11 -11.63
C VAL A 462 26.54 -0.36 -10.78
N GLY A 463 26.45 -0.14 -9.46
CA GLY A 463 27.55 -0.38 -8.54
C GLY A 463 28.00 -1.84 -8.49
N MET A 464 27.04 -2.76 -8.49
CA MET A 464 27.30 -4.21 -8.44
C MET A 464 27.81 -4.74 -9.79
N LEU A 465 27.30 -4.26 -10.92
CA LEU A 465 27.63 -4.82 -12.23
C LEU A 465 28.78 -4.12 -12.94
N TRP A 466 29.15 -2.89 -12.54
CA TRP A 466 30.12 -2.08 -13.25
C TRP A 466 31.23 -1.53 -12.35
N LYS A 467 32.45 -2.05 -12.53
CA LYS A 467 33.64 -1.65 -11.75
C LYS A 467 34.03 -0.19 -11.89
N ARG A 468 33.70 0.44 -13.02
CA ARG A 468 34.03 1.85 -13.29
C ARG A 468 33.09 2.82 -12.59
N ALA A 469 31.97 2.39 -12.00
CA ALA A 469 31.08 3.32 -11.30
C ALA A 469 31.82 4.02 -10.14
N THR A 470 31.65 5.33 -10.02
CA THR A 470 32.45 6.18 -9.12
C THR A 470 31.63 6.70 -7.94
N PRO A 471 32.27 7.10 -6.83
CA PRO A 471 31.62 7.81 -5.72
C PRO A 471 30.71 8.96 -6.15
N ALA A 472 31.21 9.84 -7.03
CA ALA A 472 30.45 10.97 -7.56
C ALA A 472 29.26 10.52 -8.42
N GLY A 473 29.44 9.47 -9.22
CA GLY A 473 28.36 8.88 -10.00
C GLY A 473 27.25 8.33 -9.12
N GLY A 474 27.60 7.56 -8.08
CA GLY A 474 26.61 7.05 -7.13
C GLY A 474 25.86 8.16 -6.39
N PHE A 475 26.53 9.26 -6.02
CA PHE A 475 25.89 10.40 -5.34
C PHE A 475 24.91 11.15 -6.25
N TRP A 476 25.39 11.62 -7.40
CA TRP A 476 24.56 12.42 -8.31
C TRP A 476 23.49 11.59 -8.99
N GLY A 477 23.77 10.32 -9.32
CA GLY A 477 22.78 9.38 -9.83
C GLY A 477 21.62 9.20 -8.89
N PHE A 478 21.91 8.97 -7.60
CA PHE A 478 20.86 8.77 -6.61
C PHE A 478 20.08 10.06 -6.31
N LEU A 479 20.78 11.16 -6.05
CA LEU A 479 20.15 12.44 -5.69
C LEU A 479 19.28 12.99 -6.83
N SER A 480 19.79 13.00 -8.06
CA SER A 480 19.05 13.51 -9.22
C SER A 480 17.79 12.68 -9.48
N ALA A 481 17.86 11.35 -9.37
CA ALA A 481 16.71 10.48 -9.55
C ALA A 481 15.62 10.72 -8.49
N ILE A 482 15.99 10.94 -7.21
CA ILE A 482 15.02 11.34 -6.18
C ILE A 482 14.35 12.67 -6.55
N LEU A 483 15.14 13.68 -6.89
CA LEU A 483 14.62 15.02 -7.22
C LEU A 483 13.71 14.99 -8.45
N VAL A 484 14.08 14.24 -9.49
CA VAL A 484 13.26 14.07 -10.70
C VAL A 484 11.98 13.30 -10.37
N SER A 485 12.03 12.29 -9.50
CA SER A 485 10.84 11.55 -9.06
C SER A 485 9.84 12.46 -8.36
N ILE A 486 10.30 13.25 -7.39
CA ILE A 486 9.46 14.22 -6.68
C ILE A 486 8.94 15.30 -7.66
N GLY A 487 9.80 15.79 -8.55
CA GLY A 487 9.45 16.75 -9.58
C GLY A 487 8.36 16.24 -10.54
N MET A 488 8.45 15.00 -11.00
CA MET A 488 7.41 14.36 -11.83
C MET A 488 6.09 14.24 -11.07
N TRP A 489 6.12 13.85 -9.80
CA TRP A 489 4.91 13.78 -8.98
C TRP A 489 4.28 15.16 -8.80
N VAL A 490 5.06 16.19 -8.46
CA VAL A 490 4.55 17.56 -8.36
C VAL A 490 3.98 18.03 -9.70
N TYR A 491 4.68 17.74 -10.80
CA TYR A 491 4.24 18.11 -12.14
C TYR A 491 2.88 17.52 -12.48
N VAL A 492 2.65 16.22 -12.27
CA VAL A 492 1.36 15.58 -12.59
C VAL A 492 0.21 16.03 -11.67
N HIS A 493 0.49 16.61 -10.51
CA HIS A 493 -0.52 17.19 -9.60
C HIS A 493 -0.66 18.71 -9.71
N THR A 494 0.07 19.33 -10.65
CA THR A 494 -0.02 20.77 -10.92
C THR A 494 -1.01 21.04 -12.05
N PHE A 495 -1.89 22.01 -11.84
CA PHE A 495 -2.94 22.41 -12.77
C PHE A 495 -2.73 23.84 -13.28
N PRO A 496 -3.23 24.18 -14.49
CA PRO A 496 -3.15 25.54 -15.02
C PRO A 496 -3.79 26.58 -14.11
N ASP A 497 -3.32 27.83 -14.21
CA ASP A 497 -3.85 28.94 -13.43
C ASP A 497 -5.36 29.12 -13.64
N GLY A 498 -6.10 29.10 -12.54
CA GLY A 498 -7.55 29.17 -12.56
C GLY A 498 -8.28 27.83 -12.69
N TYR A 499 -7.57 26.69 -12.57
CA TYR A 499 -8.23 25.38 -12.44
C TYR A 499 -9.16 25.35 -11.23
N MET A 500 -10.40 24.98 -11.49
CA MET A 500 -11.44 24.81 -10.50
C MET A 500 -11.73 23.30 -10.36
N PRO A 501 -11.54 22.70 -9.17
CA PRO A 501 -12.02 21.35 -8.90
C PRO A 501 -13.51 21.21 -9.20
N ALA A 502 -13.94 19.96 -9.38
CA ALA A 502 -15.32 19.63 -9.72
C ALA A 502 -16.35 20.30 -8.78
N PRO A 503 -17.50 20.75 -9.33
CA PRO A 503 -18.56 21.40 -8.58
C PRO A 503 -19.13 20.43 -7.55
N LYS A 504 -19.16 20.87 -6.29
CA LYS A 504 -19.55 20.03 -5.16
C LYS A 504 -20.52 20.76 -4.25
N ILE A 505 -21.57 20.07 -3.84
CA ILE A 505 -22.58 20.55 -2.91
C ILE A 505 -22.61 19.60 -1.71
N THR A 506 -22.42 20.15 -0.52
CA THR A 506 -22.51 19.41 0.74
C THR A 506 -23.66 19.96 1.55
N ILE A 507 -24.73 19.19 1.66
CA ILE A 507 -25.90 19.51 2.46
C ILE A 507 -25.53 19.34 3.94
N LYS A 508 -25.78 20.34 4.78
CA LYS A 508 -25.46 20.26 6.22
C LYS A 508 -26.43 19.32 6.95
N GLU A 509 -26.01 18.87 8.13
CA GLU A 509 -26.83 18.00 8.97
C GLU A 509 -28.11 18.69 9.43
N GLY A 510 -29.22 17.95 9.45
CA GLY A 510 -30.53 18.48 9.86
C GLY A 510 -31.29 19.23 8.75
N THR A 511 -30.71 19.36 7.56
CA THR A 511 -31.40 19.89 6.39
C THR A 511 -32.49 18.93 5.92
N THR A 512 -33.64 19.50 5.57
CA THR A 512 -34.84 18.81 5.15
C THR A 512 -34.90 18.76 3.63
N VAL A 513 -34.98 17.56 3.06
CA VAL A 513 -34.91 17.31 1.63
C VAL A 513 -36.06 16.42 1.16
N GLN A 514 -36.37 16.49 -0.12
CA GLN A 514 -37.24 15.55 -0.82
C GLN A 514 -36.42 14.96 -1.97
N VAL A 515 -36.39 13.63 -2.07
CA VAL A 515 -35.57 12.91 -3.04
C VAL A 515 -36.47 12.18 -4.03
N GLU A 516 -36.29 12.45 -5.31
CA GLU A 516 -37.01 11.79 -6.39
C GLU A 516 -36.10 10.75 -7.07
N LYS A 517 -36.62 9.53 -7.20
CA LYS A 517 -35.91 8.39 -7.78
C LYS A 517 -36.59 7.95 -9.06
N SER A 518 -35.78 7.49 -10.01
CA SER A 518 -36.26 6.84 -11.24
C SER A 518 -36.77 5.44 -10.92
N GLU A 519 -37.43 4.78 -11.89
CA GLU A 519 -37.92 3.40 -11.74
C GLU A 519 -36.83 2.40 -11.34
N ASN A 520 -35.57 2.67 -11.72
CA ASN A 520 -34.40 1.88 -11.34
C ASN A 520 -33.79 2.26 -9.97
N GLY A 521 -34.46 3.11 -9.18
CA GLY A 521 -34.00 3.55 -7.86
C GLY A 521 -32.93 4.65 -7.86
N THR A 522 -32.47 5.10 -9.03
CA THR A 522 -31.44 6.16 -9.14
C THR A 522 -32.04 7.51 -8.77
N ILE A 523 -31.40 8.24 -7.87
CA ILE A 523 -31.80 9.61 -7.54
C ILE A 523 -31.47 10.50 -8.73
N TRP A 524 -32.49 11.09 -9.35
CA TRP A 524 -32.31 12.00 -10.49
C TRP A 524 -32.59 13.46 -10.10
N ARG A 525 -33.35 13.71 -9.03
CA ARG A 525 -33.63 15.04 -8.50
C ARG A 525 -33.64 15.05 -6.96
N VAL A 526 -33.08 16.11 -6.40
CA VAL A 526 -33.07 16.41 -4.96
C VAL A 526 -33.65 17.81 -4.76
N THR A 527 -34.65 17.96 -3.90
CA THR A 527 -35.24 19.24 -3.55
C THR A 527 -34.96 19.56 -2.09
N ILE A 528 -34.22 20.63 -1.80
CA ILE A 528 -33.98 21.10 -0.44
C ILE A 528 -35.10 22.05 -0.05
N GLN A 529 -35.87 21.66 0.96
CA GLN A 529 -37.03 22.41 1.43
C GLN A 529 -36.65 23.43 2.50
N LYS A 530 -35.76 23.05 3.44
CA LYS A 530 -35.31 23.92 4.52
C LYS A 530 -33.98 23.44 5.08
N GLY A 531 -33.04 24.35 5.31
CA GLY A 531 -31.78 24.06 5.99
C GLY A 531 -30.61 24.77 5.34
N GLU A 532 -29.42 24.20 5.48
CA GLU A 532 -28.17 24.79 5.04
C GLU A 532 -27.40 23.86 4.10
N LEU A 533 -26.72 24.44 3.12
CA LEU A 533 -25.76 23.73 2.26
C LEU A 533 -24.50 24.55 2.02
N GLU A 534 -23.43 23.85 1.69
CA GLU A 534 -22.16 24.41 1.26
C GLU A 534 -21.89 24.02 -0.19
N ALA A 535 -21.78 25.01 -1.06
CA ALA A 535 -21.49 24.83 -2.48
C ALA A 535 -20.06 25.27 -2.78
N VAL A 536 -19.33 24.44 -3.50
CA VAL A 536 -17.97 24.70 -3.96
C VAL A 536 -17.97 24.67 -5.48
N ASN A 537 -17.51 25.77 -6.10
CA ASN A 537 -17.45 25.91 -7.56
C ASN A 537 -18.78 25.63 -8.27
N VAL A 538 -19.92 26.04 -7.71
CA VAL A 538 -21.24 25.93 -8.37
C VAL A 538 -21.64 27.32 -8.91
N PRO A 539 -21.53 27.59 -10.23
CA PRO A 539 -21.66 28.94 -10.77
C PRO A 539 -23.02 29.60 -10.53
N GLN A 540 -24.07 28.80 -10.39
CA GLN A 540 -25.45 29.24 -10.14
C GLN A 540 -25.63 29.82 -8.73
N ILE A 541 -24.76 29.43 -7.79
CA ILE A 541 -24.82 29.88 -6.40
C ILE A 541 -23.75 30.96 -6.21
N LYS A 542 -24.15 32.23 -6.38
CA LYS A 542 -23.24 33.39 -6.32
C LYS A 542 -23.22 34.10 -4.97
N GLU A 543 -24.25 33.93 -4.15
CA GLU A 543 -24.42 34.69 -2.90
C GLU A 543 -24.29 33.82 -1.65
N PHE A 544 -23.90 34.47 -0.56
CA PHE A 544 -23.92 33.93 0.80
C PHE A 544 -25.17 34.44 1.50
N GLY A 545 -26.03 33.56 1.97
CA GLY A 545 -27.25 33.95 2.68
C GLY A 545 -28.43 33.03 2.41
N THR A 546 -29.61 33.47 2.82
CA THR A 546 -30.87 32.75 2.63
C THR A 546 -31.47 33.09 1.28
N LEU A 547 -31.80 32.07 0.49
CA LEU A 547 -32.41 32.23 -0.82
C LEU A 547 -33.77 32.92 -0.70
N GLN A 548 -33.95 34.00 -1.46
CA GLN A 548 -35.20 34.76 -1.57
C GLN A 548 -36.14 34.17 -2.65
N THR A 549 -35.60 33.34 -3.55
CA THR A 549 -36.35 32.70 -4.63
C THR A 549 -35.83 31.28 -4.83
N GLU A 550 -36.67 30.42 -5.42
CA GLU A 550 -36.28 29.06 -5.77
C GLU A 550 -35.15 29.07 -6.80
N LEU A 551 -34.11 28.26 -6.56
CA LEU A 551 -32.97 28.11 -7.44
C LEU A 551 -32.84 26.66 -7.90
N GLN A 552 -32.82 26.45 -9.22
CA GLN A 552 -32.61 25.15 -9.83
C GLN A 552 -31.18 25.03 -10.36
N ILE A 553 -30.52 23.94 -10.01
CA ILE A 553 -29.16 23.63 -10.40
C ILE A 553 -29.20 22.37 -11.27
N PRO A 554 -28.76 22.46 -12.53
CA PRO A 554 -28.81 21.34 -13.45
C PRO A 554 -27.84 20.21 -13.03
N PRO A 555 -28.07 18.97 -13.50
CA PRO A 555 -27.16 17.84 -13.31
C PRO A 555 -25.69 18.12 -13.66
N THR A 556 -25.48 18.97 -14.65
CA THR A 556 -24.17 19.35 -15.14
C THR A 556 -24.02 20.86 -15.20
N VAL A 557 -22.87 21.37 -14.78
CA VAL A 557 -22.54 22.80 -14.85
C VAL A 557 -21.25 22.99 -15.62
N THR A 558 -21.21 24.06 -16.40
CA THR A 558 -20.02 24.43 -17.16
C THR A 558 -19.11 25.30 -16.30
N LEU A 559 -17.91 24.80 -16.00
CA LEU A 559 -16.85 25.59 -15.37
C LEU A 559 -15.83 25.97 -16.44
N ARG A 560 -15.76 27.26 -16.74
CA ARG A 560 -14.98 27.82 -17.86
C ARG A 560 -15.38 27.17 -19.19
N THR A 561 -14.66 26.15 -19.62
CA THR A 561 -14.88 25.44 -20.90
C THR A 561 -15.32 23.99 -20.72
N ASN A 562 -15.29 23.44 -19.50
CA ASN A 562 -15.52 22.03 -19.24
C ASN A 562 -16.88 21.83 -18.57
N VAL A 563 -17.62 20.82 -19.05
CA VAL A 563 -18.88 20.39 -18.44
C VAL A 563 -18.56 19.39 -17.34
N HIS A 564 -19.04 19.67 -16.13
CA HIS A 564 -18.86 18.81 -14.97
C HIS A 564 -20.21 18.38 -14.41
N LYS A 565 -20.33 17.12 -14.00
CA LYS A 565 -21.46 16.66 -13.18
C LYS A 565 -21.36 17.30 -11.79
N VAL A 566 -22.47 17.81 -11.28
CA VAL A 566 -22.55 18.34 -9.91
C VAL A 566 -22.56 17.17 -8.94
N GLN A 567 -21.63 17.17 -7.99
CA GLN A 567 -21.60 16.21 -6.89
C GLN A 567 -22.48 16.72 -5.76
N ILE A 568 -23.47 15.94 -5.32
CA ILE A 568 -24.37 16.29 -4.21
C ILE A 568 -24.15 15.29 -3.08
N LEU A 569 -23.75 15.79 -1.91
CA LEU A 569 -23.48 15.01 -0.71
C LEU A 569 -24.44 15.39 0.40
N ALA A 570 -25.12 14.40 0.94
CA ALA A 570 -26.04 14.52 2.05
C ALA A 570 -25.60 13.54 3.16
N PRO A 571 -24.74 13.97 4.09
CA PRO A 571 -24.23 13.12 5.16
C PRO A 571 -25.24 12.74 6.23
N SER A 572 -26.25 13.58 6.46
CA SER A 572 -27.37 13.32 7.36
C SER A 572 -28.48 14.33 7.08
N VAL A 573 -29.53 13.94 6.35
CA VAL A 573 -30.62 14.85 5.99
C VAL A 573 -31.96 14.24 6.37
N SER A 574 -32.95 15.06 6.70
CA SER A 574 -34.30 14.58 6.98
C SER A 574 -35.08 14.48 5.68
N ASP A 575 -35.57 13.30 5.33
CA ASP A 575 -36.48 13.15 4.20
C ASP A 575 -37.88 13.64 4.58
N MET A 576 -38.43 14.54 3.78
CA MET A 576 -39.79 15.04 3.94
C MET A 576 -40.84 13.96 3.74
N VAL A 577 -40.59 13.04 2.81
CA VAL A 577 -41.60 12.06 2.40
C VAL A 577 -41.67 10.93 3.41
N SER A 578 -40.52 10.37 3.80
CA SER A 578 -40.48 9.26 4.76
C SER A 578 -40.32 9.67 6.22
N GLY A 579 -39.99 10.94 6.51
CA GLY A 579 -39.66 11.42 7.85
C GLY A 579 -38.38 10.82 8.45
N LYS A 580 -37.65 10.00 7.67
CA LYS A 580 -36.43 9.31 8.13
C LYS A 580 -35.19 10.12 7.79
N THR A 581 -34.14 9.90 8.57
CA THR A 581 -32.81 10.39 8.22
C THR A 581 -32.29 9.61 7.01
N LEU A 582 -32.03 10.32 5.91
CA LEU A 582 -31.37 9.81 4.71
C LEU A 582 -29.90 10.22 4.68
N LYS A 583 -29.12 9.38 3.99
CA LYS A 583 -27.74 9.69 3.59
C LYS A 583 -27.58 9.30 2.13
N PHE A 584 -27.12 10.21 1.29
CA PHE A 584 -26.86 9.92 -0.12
C PHE A 584 -25.70 10.77 -0.65
N GLY A 585 -25.01 10.24 -1.65
CA GLY A 585 -23.89 10.90 -2.31
C GLY A 585 -23.96 10.53 -3.78
N ILE A 586 -24.33 11.49 -4.61
CA ILE A 586 -24.70 11.25 -6.01
C ILE A 586 -24.02 12.28 -6.91
N GLU A 587 -23.90 11.95 -8.18
CA GLU A 587 -23.38 12.86 -9.20
C GLU A 587 -24.38 12.95 -10.35
N GLY A 588 -24.55 14.16 -10.90
CA GLY A 588 -25.39 14.32 -12.07
C GLY A 588 -26.89 14.19 -11.79
N ALA A 589 -27.32 14.55 -10.58
CA ALA A 589 -28.73 14.75 -10.26
C ALA A 589 -29.05 16.25 -10.28
N GLU A 590 -30.28 16.58 -10.62
CA GLU A 590 -30.82 17.93 -10.52
C GLU A 590 -30.99 18.32 -9.04
N LEU A 591 -30.67 19.55 -8.68
CA LEU A 591 -30.85 20.08 -7.33
C LEU A 591 -31.76 21.31 -7.36
N VAL A 592 -32.86 21.25 -6.64
CA VAL A 592 -33.80 22.35 -6.46
C VAL A 592 -33.66 22.88 -5.05
N LEU A 593 -33.42 24.18 -4.89
CA LEU A 593 -33.32 24.86 -3.61
C LEU A 593 -34.53 25.75 -3.43
N LYS A 594 -35.39 25.46 -2.45
CA LYS A 594 -36.55 26.29 -2.14
C LYS A 594 -36.16 27.61 -1.48
N GLU A 595 -37.09 28.55 -1.51
CA GLU A 595 -36.99 29.80 -0.75
C GLU A 595 -36.76 29.49 0.75
N GLY A 596 -35.90 30.25 1.41
CA GLY A 596 -35.57 30.04 2.82
C GLY A 596 -34.39 29.09 3.08
N VAL A 597 -33.81 28.46 2.05
CA VAL A 597 -32.59 27.65 2.19
C VAL A 597 -31.36 28.57 2.31
N THR A 598 -30.55 28.33 3.34
CA THR A 598 -29.28 29.04 3.55
C THR A 598 -28.17 28.39 2.76
N VAL A 599 -27.42 29.19 2.00
CA VAL A 599 -26.34 28.70 1.16
C VAL A 599 -25.03 29.39 1.50
N ARG A 600 -23.97 28.58 1.68
CA ARG A 600 -22.59 29.04 1.71
C ARG A 600 -21.90 28.66 0.41
N SER A 601 -21.61 29.63 -0.44
CA SER A 601 -20.83 29.41 -1.66
C SER A 601 -19.35 29.69 -1.44
N LYS A 602 -18.49 28.85 -2.00
CA LYS A 602 -17.04 29.03 -2.00
C LYS A 602 -16.48 28.74 -3.39
N THR A 603 -15.80 29.72 -3.97
CA THR A 603 -14.99 29.49 -5.18
C THR A 603 -13.60 29.05 -4.77
N VAL A 604 -13.19 27.87 -5.22
CA VAL A 604 -11.89 27.27 -4.96
C VAL A 604 -11.14 27.13 -6.27
N VAL A 605 -10.03 27.86 -6.38
CA VAL A 605 -9.04 27.70 -7.43
C VAL A 605 -7.79 27.08 -6.82
N GLN A 606 -7.25 26.06 -7.46
CA GLN A 606 -6.04 25.38 -6.98
C GLN A 606 -5.04 25.22 -8.11
N LYS A 607 -3.77 25.57 -7.83
CA LYS A 607 -2.64 25.25 -8.71
C LYS A 607 -2.10 23.85 -8.45
N PHE A 608 -2.30 23.32 -7.25
CA PHE A 608 -1.79 22.02 -6.82
C PHE A 608 -2.89 21.26 -6.08
N ASN A 609 -3.12 20.00 -6.46
CA ASN A 609 -4.09 19.14 -5.79
C ASN A 609 -3.52 17.71 -5.68
N PRO A 610 -3.13 17.24 -4.48
CA PRO A 610 -2.53 15.92 -4.31
C PRO A 610 -3.52 14.76 -4.49
N ALA A 611 -4.83 15.03 -4.53
CA ALA A 611 -5.87 14.02 -4.71
C ALA A 611 -6.26 13.82 -6.19
N ASN A 612 -5.83 14.71 -7.09
CA ASN A 612 -6.20 14.67 -8.50
C ASN A 612 -4.97 14.85 -9.40
N PHE A 613 -5.00 14.20 -10.55
CA PHE A 613 -3.94 14.30 -11.56
C PHE A 613 -4.40 15.18 -12.71
N ASN A 614 -3.48 15.95 -13.27
CA ASN A 614 -3.68 16.69 -14.50
C ASN A 614 -3.50 15.73 -15.69
N PRO A 615 -4.55 15.41 -16.47
CA PRO A 615 -4.47 14.42 -17.54
C PRO A 615 -3.42 14.76 -18.61
N LYS A 616 -3.23 16.06 -18.91
CA LYS A 616 -2.23 16.50 -19.89
C LYS A 616 -0.81 16.25 -19.40
N HIS A 617 -0.55 16.48 -18.12
CA HIS A 617 0.75 16.19 -17.52
C HIS A 617 0.95 14.67 -17.35
N ALA A 618 -0.11 13.95 -16.98
CA ALA A 618 -0.10 12.49 -16.92
C ALA A 618 0.28 11.87 -18.27
N LYS A 619 -0.20 12.43 -19.39
CA LYS A 619 0.20 11.98 -20.74
C LYS A 619 1.69 12.08 -21.00
N VAL A 620 2.35 13.12 -20.50
CA VAL A 620 3.81 13.31 -20.68
C VAL A 620 4.59 12.23 -19.95
N VAL A 621 4.16 11.87 -18.74
CA VAL A 621 4.86 10.89 -17.89
C VAL A 621 4.47 9.45 -18.25
N ALA A 622 3.18 9.19 -18.39
CA ALA A 622 2.58 7.86 -18.52
C ALA A 622 2.07 7.52 -19.92
N ARG A 623 2.36 8.38 -20.92
CA ARG A 623 2.01 8.20 -22.34
C ARG A 623 0.51 8.20 -22.66
N SER A 624 -0.36 8.41 -21.68
CA SER A 624 -1.82 8.48 -21.85
C SER A 624 -2.49 9.45 -20.89
N GLU A 625 -3.53 10.15 -21.37
CA GLU A 625 -4.40 11.01 -20.55
C GLU A 625 -5.36 10.20 -19.68
N LYS A 626 -5.56 8.92 -20.00
CA LYS A 626 -6.44 7.98 -19.28
C LYS A 626 -5.70 7.20 -18.19
N ALA A 627 -4.37 7.37 -18.09
CA ALA A 627 -3.57 6.70 -17.09
C ALA A 627 -4.09 7.00 -15.68
N LYS A 628 -4.41 5.94 -14.94
CA LYS A 628 -4.83 6.04 -13.54
C LYS A 628 -3.61 6.27 -12.65
N PRO A 629 -3.78 6.71 -11.39
CA PRO A 629 -2.66 7.06 -10.51
C PRO A 629 -1.61 5.95 -10.41
N MET A 630 -2.05 4.69 -10.35
CA MET A 630 -1.16 3.53 -10.33
C MET A 630 -0.28 3.43 -11.60
N ALA A 631 -0.86 3.60 -12.79
CA ALA A 631 -0.10 3.58 -14.05
C ALA A 631 0.91 4.73 -14.11
N ILE A 632 0.53 5.92 -13.63
CA ILE A 632 1.42 7.07 -13.55
C ILE A 632 2.62 6.76 -12.65
N ASN A 633 2.38 6.17 -11.47
CA ASN A 633 3.45 5.78 -10.55
C ASN A 633 4.41 4.75 -11.18
N MET A 634 3.90 3.75 -11.90
CA MET A 634 4.72 2.74 -12.59
C MET A 634 5.61 3.37 -13.67
N TYR A 635 5.07 4.30 -14.45
CA TYR A 635 5.85 5.04 -15.44
C TYR A 635 6.86 6.00 -14.81
N SER A 636 6.48 6.71 -13.74
CA SER A 636 7.41 7.55 -12.97
C SER A 636 8.57 6.72 -12.40
N ALA A 637 8.30 5.50 -11.93
CA ALA A 637 9.34 4.57 -11.50
C ALA A 637 10.31 4.22 -12.64
N TRP A 638 9.80 3.91 -13.82
CA TRP A 638 10.65 3.64 -14.98
C TRP A 638 11.59 4.82 -15.30
N TRP A 639 11.05 6.03 -15.37
CA TRP A 639 11.86 7.23 -15.63
C TRP A 639 12.87 7.50 -14.51
N SER A 640 12.45 7.33 -13.26
CA SER A 640 13.32 7.46 -12.08
C SER A 640 14.50 6.48 -12.13
N PHE A 641 14.24 5.22 -12.48
CA PHE A 641 15.26 4.20 -12.67
C PHE A 641 16.24 4.59 -13.79
N LEU A 642 15.72 5.03 -14.94
CA LEU A 642 16.56 5.46 -16.07
C LEU A 642 17.43 6.67 -15.72
N VAL A 643 16.90 7.66 -15.01
CA VAL A 643 17.69 8.82 -14.54
C VAL A 643 18.80 8.35 -13.60
N SER A 644 18.47 7.49 -12.63
CA SER A 644 19.45 6.96 -11.68
C SER A 644 20.60 6.25 -12.40
N VAL A 645 20.29 5.33 -13.32
CA VAL A 645 21.30 4.59 -14.09
C VAL A 645 22.10 5.52 -15.00
N THR A 646 21.42 6.37 -15.78
CA THR A 646 22.06 7.22 -16.80
C THR A 646 22.97 8.27 -16.18
N VAL A 647 22.52 8.94 -15.11
CA VAL A 647 23.35 9.94 -14.40
C VAL A 647 24.51 9.26 -13.68
N THR A 648 24.29 8.10 -13.06
CA THR A 648 25.38 7.32 -12.44
C THR A 648 26.45 6.98 -13.47
N ILE A 649 26.05 6.47 -14.64
CA ILE A 649 26.97 6.12 -15.72
C ILE A 649 27.67 7.37 -16.25
N GLY A 650 26.90 8.40 -16.63
CA GLY A 650 27.41 9.64 -17.21
C GLY A 650 28.46 10.30 -16.33
N VAL A 651 28.16 10.53 -15.06
CA VAL A 651 29.11 11.14 -14.11
C VAL A 651 30.32 10.23 -13.87
N SER A 652 30.12 8.91 -13.81
CA SER A 652 31.23 7.95 -13.62
C SER A 652 32.21 7.92 -14.79
N LEU A 653 31.78 8.23 -16.01
CA LEU A 653 32.68 8.29 -17.17
C LEU A 653 33.70 9.43 -17.04
N PHE A 654 33.34 10.53 -16.38
CA PHE A 654 34.15 11.74 -16.21
C PHE A 654 34.80 11.89 -14.83
N THR A 655 34.63 10.92 -13.94
CA THR A 655 35.18 10.97 -12.57
C THR A 655 36.04 9.76 -12.27
N ARG A 656 36.78 9.79 -11.15
CA ARG A 656 37.77 8.75 -10.82
C ARG A 656 37.11 7.57 -10.10
N PRO A 657 37.28 6.32 -10.59
CA PRO A 657 36.83 5.13 -9.88
C PRO A 657 37.71 4.84 -8.67
N LYS A 658 37.17 4.07 -7.72
CA LYS A 658 37.96 3.52 -6.62
C LYS A 658 38.95 2.46 -7.17
N PRO A 659 40.11 2.27 -6.51
CA PRO A 659 41.02 1.16 -6.82
C PRO A 659 40.32 -0.20 -6.71
N GLU A 660 40.70 -1.18 -7.54
CA GLU A 660 40.10 -2.52 -7.52
C GLU A 660 40.26 -3.23 -6.17
N SER A 661 41.30 -2.91 -5.40
CA SER A 661 41.52 -3.42 -4.04
C SER A 661 40.40 -3.03 -3.05
N GLU A 662 39.83 -1.84 -3.19
CA GLU A 662 38.70 -1.36 -2.38
C GLU A 662 37.35 -1.91 -2.88
N LEU A 663 37.30 -2.44 -4.10
CA LEU A 663 36.09 -2.97 -4.74
C LEU A 663 35.93 -4.48 -4.57
N ARG A 664 36.90 -5.14 -3.92
CA ARG A 664 36.84 -6.57 -3.60
C ARG A 664 35.55 -6.88 -2.85
N ASN A 665 34.84 -7.91 -3.28
CA ASN A 665 33.55 -8.36 -2.72
C ASN A 665 32.37 -7.38 -2.87
N LEU A 666 32.50 -6.33 -3.68
CA LEU A 666 31.43 -5.35 -3.91
C LEU A 666 30.93 -5.32 -5.36
N VAL A 667 31.74 -5.81 -6.31
CA VAL A 667 31.45 -5.73 -7.75
C VAL A 667 31.58 -7.12 -8.38
N LEU A 668 30.73 -7.40 -9.36
CA LEU A 668 30.82 -8.55 -10.24
C LEU A 668 32.21 -8.60 -10.90
N GLY A 669 32.84 -9.77 -10.86
CA GLY A 669 34.21 -9.99 -11.36
C GLY A 669 35.32 -9.72 -10.33
N LEU A 670 35.05 -8.98 -9.25
CA LEU A 670 35.99 -8.77 -8.12
C LEU A 670 35.51 -9.42 -6.82
N THR A 671 34.39 -10.14 -6.86
CA THR A 671 33.81 -10.83 -5.71
C THR A 671 34.11 -12.31 -5.79
N GLN A 672 34.82 -12.83 -4.79
CA GLN A 672 35.04 -14.27 -4.66
C GLN A 672 33.82 -14.87 -3.96
N ILE A 673 33.00 -15.59 -4.73
CA ILE A 673 31.84 -16.30 -4.19
C ILE A 673 32.35 -17.53 -3.41
N PRO A 674 31.96 -17.71 -2.14
CA PRO A 674 32.37 -18.87 -1.35
C PRO A 674 32.00 -20.17 -2.06
N ASP A 675 32.98 -21.06 -2.24
CA ASP A 675 32.70 -22.43 -2.67
C ASP A 675 32.19 -23.22 -1.47
N GLU A 676 30.93 -23.62 -1.53
CA GLU A 676 30.26 -24.39 -0.47
C GLU A 676 30.40 -25.91 -0.66
N GLY A 677 31.28 -26.33 -1.56
CA GLY A 677 31.57 -27.73 -1.85
C GLY A 677 30.45 -28.45 -2.60
N PRO A 678 30.67 -29.74 -2.93
CA PRO A 678 29.72 -30.55 -3.68
C PRO A 678 28.40 -30.68 -2.92
N CYS A 679 27.31 -30.41 -3.61
CA CYS A 679 25.96 -30.61 -3.08
C CYS A 679 25.10 -31.43 -4.05
N PRO A 680 24.15 -32.23 -3.54
CA PRO A 680 23.18 -32.91 -4.38
C PRO A 680 22.47 -31.92 -5.30
N TRP A 681 22.18 -32.34 -6.54
CA TRP A 681 21.59 -31.49 -7.57
C TRP A 681 20.29 -30.81 -7.10
N TYR A 682 19.48 -31.48 -6.28
CA TYR A 682 18.22 -30.96 -5.72
C TYR A 682 18.41 -29.92 -4.61
N LYS A 683 19.64 -29.68 -4.12
CA LYS A 683 19.93 -28.61 -3.15
C LYS A 683 20.47 -27.33 -3.82
N LYS A 684 20.71 -27.37 -5.14
CA LYS A 684 21.23 -26.24 -5.89
C LYS A 684 20.15 -25.15 -6.03
N PRO A 685 20.44 -23.89 -5.64
CA PRO A 685 19.49 -22.78 -5.78
C PRO A 685 19.01 -22.58 -7.22
N GLY A 686 19.89 -22.72 -8.21
CA GLY A 686 19.54 -22.54 -9.62
C GLY A 686 18.44 -23.46 -10.13
N LEU A 687 18.35 -24.71 -9.62
CA LEU A 687 17.28 -25.63 -9.99
C LEU A 687 15.91 -25.11 -9.52
N TRP A 688 15.81 -24.75 -8.24
CA TRP A 688 14.54 -24.27 -7.67
C TRP A 688 14.13 -22.92 -8.24
N ALA A 689 15.10 -22.04 -8.53
CA ALA A 689 14.83 -20.81 -9.25
C ALA A 689 14.25 -21.06 -10.65
N ALA A 690 14.79 -22.04 -11.39
CA ALA A 690 14.28 -22.43 -12.71
C ALA A 690 12.87 -23.04 -12.62
N ILE A 691 12.60 -23.91 -11.63
CA ILE A 691 11.26 -24.45 -11.38
C ILE A 691 10.28 -23.32 -11.07
N CYS A 692 10.65 -22.39 -10.20
CA CYS A 692 9.81 -21.25 -9.83
C CYS A 692 9.51 -20.37 -11.06
N ALA A 693 10.51 -20.11 -11.92
CA ALA A 693 10.31 -19.39 -13.17
C ALA A 693 9.40 -20.15 -14.16
N ALA A 694 9.52 -21.47 -14.26
CA ALA A 694 8.66 -22.29 -15.11
C ALA A 694 7.19 -22.26 -14.65
N VAL A 695 6.94 -22.35 -13.35
CA VAL A 695 5.59 -22.22 -12.77
C VAL A 695 5.03 -20.81 -13.04
N LEU A 696 5.86 -19.77 -12.88
CA LEU A 696 5.47 -18.40 -13.18
C LEU A 696 5.01 -18.24 -14.64
N ILE A 697 5.78 -18.80 -15.59
CA ILE A 697 5.44 -18.76 -17.02
C ILE A 697 4.13 -19.50 -17.26
N ALA A 698 3.95 -20.69 -16.69
CA ALA A 698 2.72 -21.46 -16.82
C ALA A 698 1.49 -20.68 -16.32
N ILE A 699 1.58 -20.02 -15.17
CA ILE A 699 0.49 -19.19 -14.63
C ILE A 699 0.16 -18.03 -15.59
N ASN A 700 1.17 -17.32 -16.11
CA ASN A 700 0.93 -16.23 -17.05
C ASN A 700 0.27 -16.70 -18.36
N ILE A 701 0.58 -17.91 -18.82
CA ILE A 701 -0.06 -18.52 -20.00
C ILE A 701 -1.51 -18.89 -19.69
N ILE A 702 -1.79 -19.48 -18.52
CA ILE A 702 -3.14 -19.90 -18.11
C ILE A 702 -4.08 -18.69 -18.02
N PHE A 703 -3.59 -17.56 -17.51
CA PHE A 703 -4.37 -16.34 -17.30
C PHE A 703 -4.11 -15.25 -18.35
N TRP A 704 -3.58 -15.63 -19.52
CA TRP A 704 -3.28 -14.71 -20.61
C TRP A 704 -4.49 -13.92 -21.06
#